data_AF-J3PHA5-F1
#
_entry.id   AF-J3PHA5-F1
#
_cell.length_a   1.000
_cell.length_b   1.000
_cell.length_c   1.000
_cell.angle_alpha   90.00
_cell.angle_beta   90.00
_cell.angle_gamma   90.00
#
_symmetry.space_group_name_H-M   'P 1'
#
loop_
_entity.id
_entity.type
_entity.pdbx_description
1 polymer ?
#
loop_
_entity_poly.entity_id
_entity_poly.type
_entity_poly.pdbx_seq_one_letter_code
_entity_poly.pdbx_strand_id
1 'polypeptide(L)'
;MATPSTMDLSAITSSAQVFTSPQNTLLQIRAIHKALHVEIDDRAARLRTQVGSSYRDLLGTADAIVRMRRDMQQVQATLDRMGGRCGRAVVGAKVEGLRRFDSPPDADADAATTTDRDLARSRRAKPKQMSVAARTRLLDACALSARRVLRVGLGPAGAAAGGPGSNGDRLLVAAKALLLGRLVGKSLSDAGEAVDPQVKASIESSWKSLLASIEAALERASEAVVDRDDVLKALCAHSLARNAGAREVLGYFLRARGRAMAVAFELEDDDDDEGGGRDGGRGGGGRDRGPAAVLDCLGLYTRTLLDVQALVPGRLSDALRGLKKAAIVEDEALLGLESLRLDVTARWCGDEIRYYRPYIRHDDLDGKQAREMLAGWAEKGGETLLGGLGKTLGQLHDFRSTIELRTQVLQGWIRDGGRVRGFDPAAMLDGLRGAVNARLLQMLADKVHKLRLVGSEVSATLDGWHQGSTGTGGPGLWDDDDDHDMDLDLAGGAASFTHDVVSRLYGRNDAVSKAANCYRSWHRVIDDVGDVVGQLRRQRWDNDVDEVEDEETIEHRQQLLSRDDPQLLHDRLGECLREAFAELDAEFGKLWAGVEGGGGEQAVYFIRVLRDVRSRLPDVEKAKALGLSLIPALHDRVARTAAQSPLAEFSGRALTRRTVAGRALWEGADPDLPTSPSPGALGLLRDLAGSMQESGTDVWSPAAVAALKAHLRKRLREVWTGALRRTEQPEQEGKSGDKTDDPSSDHDDGGGAEKPDGVEEKASSGEEEKPDGGDAQAEDAPATEQDDAGREAPMSLESRRDLLVQWTFDIALLRCSMGAPPDPSSQDELEQLEEDVYQRSGLESGAARQRLARSAQEYWKRTNLLFGLLA
;
A
#
# COMPACT_ATOMS: atom_id res chain seq x y z
N MET A 1 -27.31 -34.15 -53.70
CA MET A 1 -26.43 -32.96 -53.56
C MET A 1 -27.21 -31.73 -53.97
N ALA A 2 -27.27 -30.71 -53.12
CA ALA A 2 -27.74 -29.38 -53.47
C ALA A 2 -26.78 -28.38 -52.81
N THR A 3 -26.15 -27.53 -53.60
CA THR A 3 -25.26 -26.49 -53.09
C THR A 3 -26.08 -25.39 -52.41
N PRO A 4 -25.84 -25.06 -51.13
CA PRO A 4 -26.59 -23.99 -50.46
C PRO A 4 -26.24 -22.64 -51.09
N SER A 5 -27.26 -21.94 -51.57
CA SER A 5 -27.12 -20.63 -52.21
C SER A 5 -26.46 -19.61 -51.28
N THR A 6 -25.30 -19.10 -51.66
CA THR A 6 -24.68 -17.96 -50.97
C THR A 6 -25.49 -16.71 -51.24
N MET A 7 -26.01 -16.09 -50.19
CA MET A 7 -26.76 -14.83 -50.26
C MET A 7 -25.88 -13.72 -50.85
N ASP A 8 -26.40 -12.94 -51.80
CA ASP A 8 -25.67 -11.83 -52.41
C ASP A 8 -25.51 -10.68 -51.40
N LEU A 9 -24.27 -10.46 -50.97
CA LEU A 9 -23.93 -9.49 -49.92
C LEU A 9 -24.17 -8.03 -50.35
N SER A 10 -24.27 -7.75 -51.66
CA SER A 10 -24.53 -6.42 -52.17
C SER A 10 -25.97 -5.93 -51.94
N ALA A 11 -26.90 -6.84 -51.64
CA ALA A 11 -28.31 -6.52 -51.41
C ALA A 11 -28.63 -6.14 -49.95
N ILE A 12 -27.65 -6.23 -49.04
CA ILE A 12 -27.86 -6.06 -47.60
C ILE A 12 -27.68 -4.57 -47.23
N THR A 13 -28.76 -3.93 -46.78
CA THR A 13 -28.79 -2.49 -46.45
C THR A 13 -28.60 -2.19 -44.96
N SER A 14 -28.71 -3.20 -44.10
CA SER A 14 -28.46 -3.08 -42.66
C SER A 14 -27.88 -4.37 -42.09
N SER A 15 -26.90 -4.25 -41.19
CA SER A 15 -26.27 -5.40 -40.52
C SER A 15 -27.28 -6.29 -39.79
N ALA A 16 -28.40 -5.72 -39.31
CA ALA A 16 -29.48 -6.47 -38.67
C ALA A 16 -30.11 -7.54 -39.59
N GLN A 17 -30.16 -7.32 -40.91
CA GLN A 17 -30.78 -8.24 -41.88
C GLN A 17 -30.02 -9.58 -42.00
N VAL A 18 -28.72 -9.58 -41.68
CA VAL A 18 -27.89 -10.80 -41.61
C VAL A 18 -28.37 -11.73 -40.49
N PHE A 19 -28.78 -11.15 -39.35
CA PHE A 19 -29.15 -11.88 -38.14
C PHE A 19 -30.64 -12.21 -38.04
N THR A 20 -31.52 -11.50 -38.76
CA THR A 20 -32.98 -11.76 -38.74
C THR A 20 -33.45 -12.77 -39.78
N SER A 21 -32.58 -13.18 -40.72
CA SER A 21 -32.93 -14.13 -41.78
C SER A 21 -32.86 -15.58 -41.27
N PRO A 22 -33.99 -16.34 -41.20
CA PRO A 22 -34.02 -17.67 -40.56
C PRO A 22 -33.26 -18.78 -41.32
N GLN A 23 -32.70 -18.47 -42.49
CA GLN A 23 -31.85 -19.37 -43.28
C GLN A 23 -30.35 -19.28 -42.91
N ASN A 24 -29.95 -18.30 -42.09
CA ASN A 24 -28.55 -18.06 -41.72
C ASN A 24 -28.20 -18.77 -40.41
N THR A 25 -27.59 -19.96 -40.51
CA THR A 25 -26.97 -20.62 -39.36
C THR A 25 -25.70 -19.88 -38.90
N LEU A 26 -25.31 -20.10 -37.63
CA LEU A 26 -24.15 -19.44 -37.00
C LEU A 26 -22.84 -19.64 -37.80
N LEU A 27 -22.69 -20.78 -38.48
CA LEU A 27 -21.57 -21.06 -39.40
C LEU A 27 -21.60 -20.18 -40.65
N GLN A 28 -22.77 -19.95 -41.26
CA GLN A 28 -22.94 -19.07 -42.41
C GLN A 28 -22.68 -17.60 -42.03
N ILE A 29 -23.14 -17.16 -40.85
CA ILE A 29 -22.84 -15.81 -40.34
C ILE A 29 -21.32 -15.62 -40.18
N ARG A 30 -20.60 -16.64 -39.67
CA ARG A 30 -19.14 -16.61 -39.55
C ARG A 30 -18.43 -16.60 -40.92
N ALA A 31 -18.97 -17.30 -41.91
CA ALA A 31 -18.48 -17.28 -43.28
C ALA A 31 -18.69 -15.91 -43.95
N ILE A 32 -19.88 -15.31 -43.78
CA ILE A 32 -20.20 -13.95 -44.25
C ILE A 32 -19.27 -12.92 -43.61
N HIS A 33 -19.06 -12.99 -42.28
CA HIS A 33 -18.13 -12.12 -41.56
C HIS A 33 -16.69 -12.22 -42.11
N LYS A 34 -16.23 -13.45 -42.39
CA LYS A 34 -14.90 -13.69 -42.98
C LYS A 34 -14.81 -13.18 -44.42
N ALA A 35 -15.85 -13.36 -45.23
CA ALA A 35 -15.92 -12.84 -46.60
C ALA A 35 -15.89 -11.30 -46.62
N LEU A 36 -16.67 -10.65 -45.74
CA LEU A 36 -16.65 -9.20 -45.58
C LEU A 36 -15.29 -8.67 -45.13
N HIS A 37 -14.58 -9.35 -44.23
CA HIS A 37 -13.22 -8.96 -43.85
C HIS A 37 -12.25 -9.06 -45.02
N VAL A 38 -12.28 -10.16 -45.79
CA VAL A 38 -11.45 -10.31 -47.00
C VAL A 38 -11.78 -9.21 -48.03
N GLU A 39 -13.05 -8.88 -48.23
CA GLU A 39 -13.44 -7.83 -49.17
C GLU A 39 -13.07 -6.43 -48.66
N ILE A 40 -13.14 -6.18 -47.36
CA ILE A 40 -12.66 -4.94 -46.73
C ILE A 40 -11.14 -4.82 -46.87
N ASP A 41 -10.38 -5.88 -46.61
CA ASP A 41 -8.92 -5.89 -46.73
C ASP A 41 -8.47 -5.70 -48.18
N ASP A 42 -9.17 -6.33 -49.13
CA ASP A 42 -8.91 -6.19 -50.57
C ASP A 42 -9.30 -4.79 -51.07
N ARG A 43 -10.48 -4.27 -50.70
CA ARG A 43 -10.86 -2.87 -50.98
C ARG A 43 -9.89 -1.89 -50.30
N ALA A 44 -9.39 -2.17 -49.10
CA ALA A 44 -8.41 -1.36 -48.41
C ALA A 44 -7.02 -1.44 -49.05
N ALA A 45 -6.63 -2.59 -49.62
CA ALA A 45 -5.40 -2.73 -50.41
C ALA A 45 -5.50 -1.96 -51.74
N ARG A 46 -6.63 -2.10 -52.46
CA ARG A 46 -6.93 -1.33 -53.68
C ARG A 46 -6.96 0.17 -53.41
N LEU A 47 -7.65 0.59 -52.33
CA LEU A 47 -7.62 1.97 -51.87
C LEU A 47 -6.19 2.38 -51.50
N ARG A 48 -5.41 1.62 -50.73
CA ARG A 48 -4.00 1.96 -50.44
C ARG A 48 -3.15 2.14 -51.72
N THR A 49 -3.37 1.35 -52.77
CA THR A 49 -2.67 1.53 -54.05
C THR A 49 -3.18 2.73 -54.85
N GLN A 50 -4.49 2.94 -54.92
CA GLN A 50 -5.12 4.04 -55.65
C GLN A 50 -4.86 5.39 -54.95
N VAL A 51 -5.08 5.44 -53.65
CA VAL A 51 -4.68 6.53 -52.74
C VAL A 51 -3.17 6.70 -52.75
N GLY A 52 -2.35 5.65 -52.86
CA GLY A 52 -0.90 5.77 -53.02
C GLY A 52 -0.50 6.50 -54.30
N SER A 53 -1.16 6.21 -55.43
CA SER A 53 -0.92 6.90 -56.71
C SER A 53 -1.48 8.33 -56.79
N SER A 54 -2.53 8.63 -56.03
CA SER A 54 -3.28 9.89 -56.07
C SER A 54 -3.19 10.65 -54.72
N TYR A 55 -2.23 10.30 -53.87
CA TYR A 55 -2.15 10.75 -52.46
C TYR A 55 -2.16 12.26 -52.35
N ARG A 56 -1.43 12.91 -53.25
CA ARG A 56 -1.26 14.37 -53.29
C ARG A 56 -2.55 15.10 -53.69
N ASP A 57 -3.34 14.51 -54.59
CA ASP A 57 -4.61 15.08 -55.04
C ASP A 57 -5.69 14.87 -53.98
N LEU A 58 -5.71 13.69 -53.33
CA LEU A 58 -6.57 13.42 -52.20
C LEU A 58 -6.24 14.33 -51.00
N LEU A 59 -4.96 14.56 -50.68
CA LEU A 59 -4.56 15.57 -49.70
C LEU A 59 -5.06 16.96 -50.10
N GLY A 60 -4.93 17.33 -51.38
CA GLY A 60 -5.44 18.59 -51.92
C GLY A 60 -6.97 18.74 -51.76
N THR A 61 -7.74 17.66 -51.99
CA THR A 61 -9.19 17.67 -51.75
C THR A 61 -9.54 17.71 -50.26
N ALA A 62 -8.79 17.03 -49.39
CA ALA A 62 -8.98 17.09 -47.95
C ALA A 62 -8.70 18.49 -47.41
N ASP A 63 -7.60 19.12 -47.85
CA ASP A 63 -7.27 20.52 -47.56
C ASP A 63 -8.37 21.47 -48.07
N ALA A 64 -8.89 21.25 -49.28
CA ALA A 64 -9.99 22.03 -49.83
C ALA A 64 -11.27 21.87 -48.99
N ILE A 65 -11.61 20.66 -48.54
CA ILE A 65 -12.76 20.40 -47.66
C ILE A 65 -12.57 21.06 -46.30
N VAL A 66 -11.37 21.01 -45.71
CA VAL A 66 -11.07 21.68 -44.43
C VAL A 66 -11.14 23.20 -44.55
N ARG A 67 -10.61 23.77 -45.64
CA ARG A 67 -10.73 25.21 -45.95
C ARG A 67 -12.19 25.61 -46.17
N MET A 68 -12.91 24.92 -47.05
CA MET A 68 -14.35 25.14 -47.27
C MET A 68 -15.17 25.03 -45.98
N ARG A 69 -14.84 24.10 -45.06
CA ARG A 69 -15.51 23.99 -43.76
C ARG A 69 -15.23 25.19 -42.86
N ARG A 70 -13.99 25.67 -42.82
CA ARG A 70 -13.60 26.90 -42.10
C ARG A 70 -14.31 28.12 -42.68
N ASP A 71 -14.35 28.23 -44.00
CA ASP A 71 -14.99 29.35 -44.70
C ASP A 71 -16.51 29.31 -44.51
N MET A 72 -17.14 28.13 -44.58
CA MET A 72 -18.57 27.95 -44.24
C MET A 72 -18.86 28.35 -42.79
N GLN A 73 -18.00 28.02 -41.82
CA GLN A 73 -18.16 28.47 -40.44
C GLN A 73 -18.06 30.00 -40.29
N GLN A 74 -17.16 30.65 -41.04
CA GLN A 74 -17.06 32.12 -41.07
C GLN A 74 -18.29 32.76 -41.73
N VAL A 75 -18.75 32.22 -42.86
CA VAL A 75 -19.98 32.65 -43.55
C VAL A 75 -21.19 32.48 -42.64
N GLN A 76 -21.31 31.35 -41.95
CA GLN A 76 -22.43 31.10 -41.05
C GLN A 76 -22.40 32.03 -39.82
N ALA A 77 -21.24 32.23 -39.17
CA ALA A 77 -21.10 33.23 -38.10
C ALA A 77 -21.43 34.66 -38.58
N THR A 78 -21.12 34.99 -39.84
CA THR A 78 -21.47 36.28 -40.45
C THR A 78 -22.98 36.38 -40.72
N LEU A 79 -23.60 35.32 -41.25
CA LEU A 79 -25.05 35.25 -41.47
C LEU A 79 -25.83 35.28 -40.15
N ASP A 80 -25.34 34.64 -39.09
CA ASP A 80 -25.93 34.71 -37.75
C ASP A 80 -25.83 36.13 -37.18
N ARG A 81 -24.68 36.80 -37.35
CA ARG A 81 -24.50 38.22 -36.97
C ARG A 81 -25.41 39.16 -37.79
N MET A 82 -25.66 38.86 -39.06
CA MET A 82 -26.61 39.59 -39.91
C MET A 82 -28.07 39.32 -39.52
N GLY A 83 -28.46 38.05 -39.32
CA GLY A 83 -29.79 37.65 -38.88
C GLY A 83 -30.17 38.27 -37.53
N GLY A 84 -29.25 38.29 -36.57
CA GLY A 84 -29.42 39.00 -35.29
C GLY A 84 -29.56 40.52 -35.41
N ARG A 85 -29.06 41.13 -36.50
CA ARG A 85 -29.15 42.59 -36.77
C ARG A 85 -30.37 42.98 -37.63
N CYS A 86 -30.85 42.06 -38.47
CA CYS A 86 -31.90 42.27 -39.47
C CYS A 86 -33.21 41.51 -39.14
N GLY A 87 -33.28 40.79 -38.02
CA GLY A 87 -34.49 40.09 -37.59
C GLY A 87 -35.70 41.01 -37.45
N ARG A 88 -36.90 40.50 -37.79
CA ARG A 88 -38.18 41.24 -37.84
C ARG A 88 -38.45 42.07 -36.58
N ALA A 89 -38.13 41.56 -35.39
CA ALA A 89 -38.29 42.29 -34.13
C ALA A 89 -37.33 43.49 -34.00
N VAL A 90 -36.07 43.36 -34.42
CA VAL A 90 -35.06 44.42 -34.36
C VAL A 90 -35.34 45.51 -35.39
N VAL A 91 -35.72 45.12 -36.61
CA VAL A 91 -36.12 46.07 -37.67
C VAL A 91 -37.44 46.75 -37.29
N GLY A 92 -38.43 46.01 -36.80
CA GLY A 92 -39.69 46.56 -36.29
C GLY A 92 -39.48 47.57 -35.16
N ALA A 93 -38.62 47.26 -34.18
CA ALA A 93 -38.28 48.19 -33.10
C ALA A 93 -37.54 49.45 -33.58
N LYS A 94 -36.72 49.35 -34.64
CA LYS A 94 -36.09 50.52 -35.29
C LYS A 94 -37.11 51.37 -36.06
N VAL A 95 -38.03 50.76 -36.80
CA VAL A 95 -39.10 51.46 -37.52
C VAL A 95 -40.05 52.16 -36.54
N GLU A 96 -40.42 51.50 -35.45
CA GLU A 96 -41.23 52.08 -34.37
C GLU A 96 -40.48 53.22 -33.64
N GLY A 97 -39.17 53.05 -33.40
CA GLY A 97 -38.32 54.12 -32.85
C GLY A 97 -38.20 55.33 -33.79
N LEU A 98 -38.09 55.09 -35.09
CA LEU A 98 -38.07 56.15 -36.11
C LEU A 98 -39.43 56.85 -36.19
N ARG A 99 -40.54 56.10 -36.17
CA ARG A 99 -41.90 56.65 -36.11
C ARG A 99 -42.05 57.60 -34.92
N ARG A 100 -41.60 57.22 -33.72
CA ARG A 100 -41.62 58.09 -32.52
C ARG A 100 -40.70 59.32 -32.61
N PHE A 101 -39.65 59.26 -33.42
CA PHE A 101 -38.76 60.40 -33.66
C PHE A 101 -39.36 61.41 -34.66
N ASP A 102 -40.00 60.89 -35.71
CA ASP A 102 -40.58 61.65 -36.83
C ASP A 102 -42.01 62.14 -36.56
N SER A 103 -42.74 61.49 -35.64
CA SER A 103 -44.09 61.92 -35.23
C SER A 103 -44.10 63.40 -34.79
N PRO A 104 -45.00 64.23 -35.35
CA PRO A 104 -45.33 65.53 -34.75
C PRO A 104 -46.02 65.31 -33.39
N PRO A 105 -45.94 66.28 -32.47
CA PRO A 105 -46.30 66.07 -31.06
C PRO A 105 -47.79 65.86 -30.75
N ASP A 106 -48.68 65.92 -31.75
CA ASP A 106 -50.14 65.99 -31.58
C ASP A 106 -50.85 64.91 -32.44
N ALA A 107 -50.51 63.64 -32.25
CA ALA A 107 -51.15 62.52 -32.94
C ALA A 107 -52.37 61.93 -32.21
N ASP A 108 -52.43 62.06 -30.89
CA ASP A 108 -53.42 61.41 -30.01
C ASP A 108 -54.16 62.41 -29.08
N ALA A 109 -54.14 63.72 -29.41
CA ALA A 109 -54.87 64.76 -28.68
C ALA A 109 -55.82 65.48 -29.63
N ASP A 110 -57.11 65.56 -29.27
CA ASP A 110 -58.14 66.20 -30.08
C ASP A 110 -57.76 67.65 -30.41
N ALA A 111 -57.73 67.98 -31.71
CA ALA A 111 -57.14 69.20 -32.27
C ALA A 111 -57.92 70.51 -31.98
N ALA A 112 -58.76 70.54 -30.94
CA ALA A 112 -59.70 71.62 -30.65
C ALA A 112 -59.26 72.59 -29.53
N THR A 113 -58.24 72.25 -28.71
CA THR A 113 -57.92 73.02 -27.49
C THR A 113 -56.42 73.27 -27.22
N THR A 114 -55.51 72.88 -28.12
CA THR A 114 -54.06 73.15 -27.97
C THR A 114 -53.73 74.62 -28.21
N THR A 115 -53.19 75.31 -27.20
CA THR A 115 -52.74 76.71 -27.35
C THR A 115 -51.32 76.77 -27.91
N ASP A 116 -50.95 77.89 -28.54
CA ASP A 116 -49.57 78.14 -29.02
C ASP A 116 -48.52 78.04 -27.90
N ARG A 117 -48.95 78.26 -26.64
CA ARG A 117 -48.14 78.11 -25.43
C ARG A 117 -47.79 76.64 -25.14
N ASP A 118 -48.67 75.70 -25.50
CA ASP A 118 -48.48 74.27 -25.32
C ASP A 118 -47.66 73.66 -26.46
N LEU A 119 -47.82 74.16 -27.69
CA LEU A 119 -46.91 73.90 -28.82
C LEU A 119 -45.48 74.35 -28.50
N ALA A 120 -45.29 75.53 -27.91
CA ALA A 120 -43.98 76.02 -27.45
C ALA A 120 -43.41 75.17 -26.30
N ARG A 121 -44.25 74.72 -25.36
CA ARG A 121 -43.88 73.81 -24.26
C ARG A 121 -43.46 72.43 -24.80
N SER A 122 -44.18 71.90 -25.78
CA SER A 122 -43.90 70.61 -26.45
C SER A 122 -42.58 70.65 -27.24
N ARG A 123 -42.33 71.73 -28.00
CA ARG A 123 -41.04 71.94 -28.70
C ARG A 123 -39.86 72.03 -27.73
N ARG A 124 -40.04 72.59 -26.52
CA ARG A 124 -39.03 72.55 -25.44
C ARG A 124 -38.89 71.17 -24.77
N ALA A 125 -39.93 70.33 -24.79
CA ALA A 125 -39.91 68.99 -24.21
C ALA A 125 -39.24 67.93 -25.11
N LYS A 126 -39.32 68.05 -26.44
CA LYS A 126 -38.71 67.08 -27.40
C LYS A 126 -37.22 66.76 -27.11
N PRO A 127 -36.30 67.71 -26.90
CA PRO A 127 -34.90 67.38 -26.57
C PRO A 127 -34.75 66.69 -25.21
N LYS A 128 -35.61 67.01 -24.22
CA LYS A 128 -35.61 66.32 -22.92
C LYS A 128 -36.05 64.86 -23.08
N GLN A 129 -37.17 64.60 -23.76
CA GLN A 129 -37.67 63.25 -24.05
C GLN A 129 -36.63 62.42 -24.84
N MET A 130 -36.00 63.01 -25.86
CA MET A 130 -34.91 62.36 -26.58
C MET A 130 -33.70 62.03 -25.69
N SER A 131 -33.32 62.92 -24.77
CA SER A 131 -32.24 62.64 -23.81
C SER A 131 -32.55 61.47 -22.88
N VAL A 132 -33.83 61.29 -22.52
CA VAL A 132 -34.30 60.17 -21.69
C VAL A 132 -34.28 58.88 -22.51
N ALA A 133 -34.81 58.91 -23.74
CA ALA A 133 -34.79 57.76 -24.65
C ALA A 133 -33.37 57.30 -25.03
N ALA A 134 -32.43 58.23 -25.23
CA ALA A 134 -31.04 57.90 -25.50
C ALA A 134 -30.34 57.30 -24.26
N ARG A 135 -30.60 57.85 -23.06
CA ARG A 135 -30.05 57.33 -21.80
C ARG A 135 -30.64 55.96 -21.43
N THR A 136 -31.92 55.70 -21.63
CA THR A 136 -32.50 54.37 -21.40
C THR A 136 -31.93 53.32 -22.36
N ARG A 137 -31.79 53.65 -23.65
CA ARG A 137 -31.11 52.78 -24.62
C ARG A 137 -29.64 52.53 -24.28
N LEU A 138 -28.93 53.54 -23.78
CA LEU A 138 -27.55 53.37 -23.29
C LEU A 138 -27.49 52.45 -22.06
N LEU A 139 -28.45 52.54 -21.15
CA LEU A 139 -28.56 51.66 -19.99
C LEU A 139 -28.77 50.19 -20.40
N ASP A 140 -29.70 49.93 -21.32
CA ASP A 140 -29.91 48.60 -21.93
C ASP A 140 -28.62 48.08 -22.56
N ALA A 141 -27.93 48.93 -23.32
CA ALA A 141 -26.69 48.60 -24.00
C ALA A 141 -25.55 48.28 -23.01
N CYS A 142 -25.42 49.01 -21.91
CA CYS A 142 -24.46 48.69 -20.84
C CYS A 142 -24.74 47.31 -20.23
N ALA A 143 -26.00 47.01 -19.89
CA ALA A 143 -26.39 45.74 -19.30
C ALA A 143 -26.13 44.55 -20.25
N LEU A 144 -26.45 44.70 -21.55
CA LEU A 144 -26.21 43.67 -22.56
C LEU A 144 -24.72 43.50 -22.88
N SER A 145 -23.96 44.60 -22.93
CA SER A 145 -22.52 44.56 -23.23
C SER A 145 -21.74 43.87 -22.11
N ALA A 146 -22.01 44.23 -20.85
CA ALA A 146 -21.38 43.58 -19.69
C ALA A 146 -21.68 42.07 -19.65
N ARG A 147 -22.95 41.67 -19.84
CA ARG A 147 -23.32 40.24 -19.92
C ARG A 147 -22.63 39.50 -21.07
N ARG A 148 -22.45 40.13 -22.24
CA ARG A 148 -21.74 39.53 -23.37
C ARG A 148 -20.26 39.34 -23.06
N VAL A 149 -19.58 40.39 -22.55
CA VAL A 149 -18.15 40.35 -22.22
C VAL A 149 -17.86 39.28 -21.16
N LEU A 150 -18.70 39.17 -20.12
CA LEU A 150 -18.55 38.15 -19.08
C LEU A 150 -18.83 36.72 -19.59
N ARG A 151 -19.80 36.51 -20.48
CA ARG A 151 -20.14 35.15 -20.98
C ARG A 151 -19.10 34.54 -21.93
N VAL A 152 -18.34 35.35 -22.66
CA VAL A 152 -17.35 34.86 -23.65
C VAL A 152 -16.17 34.11 -23.00
N GLY A 153 -16.01 34.18 -21.67
CA GLY A 153 -14.99 33.43 -20.92
C GLY A 153 -15.35 32.00 -20.50
N LEU A 154 -16.60 31.53 -20.69
CA LEU A 154 -17.09 30.26 -20.12
C LEU A 154 -16.90 29.02 -21.01
N GLY A 155 -16.03 29.07 -22.04
CA GLY A 155 -15.79 27.89 -22.88
C GLY A 155 -14.44 27.90 -23.62
N PRO A 156 -13.83 26.72 -23.86
CA PRO A 156 -12.51 26.60 -24.48
C PRO A 156 -12.43 27.12 -25.93
N ALA A 157 -13.57 27.31 -26.60
CA ALA A 157 -13.64 27.91 -27.94
C ALA A 157 -13.41 29.44 -27.96
N GLY A 158 -13.38 30.12 -26.80
CA GLY A 158 -13.31 31.58 -26.70
C GLY A 158 -12.01 32.24 -27.22
N ALA A 159 -10.97 31.45 -27.50
CA ALA A 159 -9.72 31.95 -28.09
C ALA A 159 -9.82 32.21 -29.61
N ALA A 160 -10.74 31.53 -30.32
CA ALA A 160 -10.84 31.62 -31.78
C ALA A 160 -11.79 32.74 -32.28
N ALA A 161 -12.54 33.37 -31.38
CA ALA A 161 -13.71 34.20 -31.73
C ALA A 161 -13.53 35.71 -31.45
N GLY A 162 -12.38 36.29 -31.83
CA GLY A 162 -12.24 37.74 -32.09
C GLY A 162 -12.71 38.72 -31.02
N GLY A 163 -12.72 38.33 -29.74
CA GLY A 163 -13.09 39.18 -28.61
C GLY A 163 -11.90 39.97 -28.06
N PRO A 164 -12.12 41.10 -27.36
CA PRO A 164 -11.05 41.97 -26.90
C PRO A 164 -10.24 41.33 -25.77
N GLY A 165 -8.92 41.27 -25.97
CA GLY A 165 -7.91 41.19 -24.91
C GLY A 165 -7.85 39.91 -24.07
N SER A 166 -6.95 39.98 -23.10
CA SER A 166 -6.69 38.97 -22.07
C SER A 166 -7.87 38.88 -21.09
N ASN A 167 -7.85 37.92 -20.14
CA ASN A 167 -9.01 37.71 -19.27
C ASN A 167 -9.25 38.92 -18.35
N GLY A 168 -8.18 39.56 -17.87
CA GLY A 168 -8.22 40.79 -17.09
C GLY A 168 -8.80 41.98 -17.86
N ASP A 169 -8.51 42.12 -19.17
CA ASP A 169 -9.10 43.18 -20.00
C ASP A 169 -10.63 43.07 -20.03
N ARG A 170 -11.15 41.83 -20.16
CA ARG A 170 -12.60 41.57 -20.19
C ARG A 170 -13.27 41.97 -18.88
N LEU A 171 -12.66 41.61 -17.74
CA LEU A 171 -13.15 42.01 -16.41
C LEU A 171 -13.14 43.54 -16.24
N LEU A 172 -12.08 44.20 -16.68
CA LEU A 172 -11.94 45.66 -16.60
C LEU A 172 -12.95 46.39 -17.50
N VAL A 173 -13.15 45.94 -18.74
CA VAL A 173 -14.15 46.48 -19.66
C VAL A 173 -15.58 46.27 -19.14
N ALA A 174 -15.87 45.09 -18.57
CA ALA A 174 -17.16 44.82 -17.94
C ALA A 174 -17.41 45.75 -16.72
N ALA A 175 -16.40 45.97 -15.88
CA ALA A 175 -16.49 46.91 -14.75
C ALA A 175 -16.77 48.35 -15.20
N LYS A 176 -16.04 48.84 -16.23
CA LYS A 176 -16.27 50.17 -16.82
C LYS A 176 -17.68 50.31 -17.42
N ALA A 177 -18.15 49.30 -18.16
CA ALA A 177 -19.50 49.32 -18.75
C ALA A 177 -20.61 49.30 -17.69
N LEU A 178 -20.46 48.54 -16.61
CA LEU A 178 -21.40 48.52 -15.49
C LEU A 178 -21.36 49.81 -14.65
N LEU A 179 -20.19 50.45 -14.51
CA LEU A 179 -20.06 51.76 -13.87
C LEU A 179 -20.79 52.83 -14.69
N LEU A 180 -20.62 52.86 -16.02
CA LEU A 180 -21.39 53.72 -16.91
C LEU A 180 -22.90 53.45 -16.78
N GLY A 181 -23.31 52.18 -16.77
CA GLY A 181 -24.70 51.79 -16.51
C GLY A 181 -25.24 52.33 -15.18
N ARG A 182 -24.47 52.24 -14.10
CA ARG A 182 -24.84 52.80 -12.78
C ARG A 182 -25.03 54.32 -12.82
N LEU A 183 -24.14 55.05 -13.51
CA LEU A 183 -24.22 56.51 -13.66
C LEU A 183 -25.42 56.95 -14.50
N VAL A 184 -25.65 56.28 -15.63
CA VAL A 184 -26.82 56.53 -16.50
C VAL A 184 -28.13 56.20 -15.78
N GLY A 185 -28.19 55.07 -15.05
CA GLY A 185 -29.34 54.68 -14.25
C GLY A 185 -29.64 55.68 -13.12
N LYS A 186 -28.60 56.21 -12.45
CA LYS A 186 -28.75 57.27 -11.46
C LYS A 186 -29.28 58.57 -12.10
N SER A 187 -28.69 59.02 -13.21
CA SER A 187 -29.13 60.22 -13.94
C SER A 187 -30.57 60.14 -14.47
N LEU A 188 -31.08 58.94 -14.73
CA LEU A 188 -32.50 58.71 -15.07
C LEU A 188 -33.40 58.78 -13.81
N SER A 189 -32.96 58.16 -12.71
CA SER A 189 -33.67 58.22 -11.42
C SER A 189 -33.76 59.65 -10.87
N ASP A 190 -32.66 60.41 -10.92
CA ASP A 190 -32.58 61.80 -10.47
C ASP A 190 -33.41 62.74 -11.38
N ALA A 191 -33.68 62.33 -12.63
CA ALA A 191 -34.60 63.03 -13.54
C ALA A 191 -36.08 62.70 -13.30
N GLY A 192 -36.40 61.79 -12.37
CA GLY A 192 -37.76 61.34 -12.06
C GLY A 192 -38.32 60.27 -13.01
N GLU A 193 -37.48 59.66 -13.85
CA GLU A 193 -37.91 58.72 -14.89
C GLU A 193 -37.91 57.26 -14.38
N ALA A 194 -38.97 56.52 -14.72
CA ALA A 194 -39.12 55.12 -14.33
C ALA A 194 -38.17 54.19 -15.12
N VAL A 195 -37.02 53.87 -14.54
CA VAL A 195 -36.09 52.87 -15.07
C VAL A 195 -36.64 51.45 -14.88
N ASP A 196 -36.73 50.70 -15.97
CA ASP A 196 -37.21 49.31 -16.06
C ASP A 196 -36.59 48.39 -14.99
N PRO A 197 -37.40 47.71 -14.16
CA PRO A 197 -36.91 46.79 -13.12
C PRO A 197 -36.10 45.62 -13.70
N GLN A 198 -36.41 45.13 -14.90
CA GLN A 198 -35.67 44.04 -15.56
C GLN A 198 -34.23 44.47 -15.90
N VAL A 199 -34.04 45.72 -16.31
CA VAL A 199 -32.72 46.28 -16.64
C VAL A 199 -31.90 46.52 -15.36
N LYS A 200 -32.52 47.02 -14.28
CA LYS A 200 -31.91 47.11 -12.95
C LYS A 200 -31.42 45.75 -12.45
N ALA A 201 -32.30 44.75 -12.43
CA ALA A 201 -31.94 43.37 -12.04
C ALA A 201 -30.87 42.76 -12.98
N SER A 202 -30.88 43.12 -14.26
CA SER A 202 -29.83 42.73 -15.22
C SER A 202 -28.46 43.33 -14.86
N ILE A 203 -28.40 44.58 -14.43
CA ILE A 203 -27.15 45.24 -14.00
C ILE A 203 -26.67 44.65 -12.67
N GLU A 204 -27.54 44.44 -11.69
CA GLU A 204 -27.20 43.84 -10.39
C GLU A 204 -26.69 42.39 -10.53
N SER A 205 -27.36 41.55 -11.32
CA SER A 205 -26.88 40.20 -11.62
C SER A 205 -25.53 40.20 -12.35
N SER A 206 -25.29 41.21 -13.20
CA SER A 206 -23.99 41.38 -13.88
C SER A 206 -22.88 41.84 -12.93
N TRP A 207 -23.18 42.68 -11.92
CA TRP A 207 -22.25 43.01 -10.84
C TRP A 207 -21.88 41.78 -10.00
N LYS A 208 -22.88 40.94 -9.64
CA LYS A 208 -22.62 39.67 -8.92
C LYS A 208 -21.75 38.73 -9.77
N SER A 209 -22.08 38.57 -11.05
CA SER A 209 -21.30 37.75 -11.98
C SER A 209 -19.88 38.28 -12.21
N LEU A 210 -19.70 39.60 -12.29
CA LEU A 210 -18.37 40.23 -12.39
C LEU A 210 -17.54 39.94 -11.13
N LEU A 211 -18.11 40.14 -9.93
CA LEU A 211 -17.39 39.89 -8.68
C LEU A 211 -16.97 38.42 -8.55
N ALA A 212 -17.86 37.47 -8.85
CA ALA A 212 -17.52 36.04 -8.88
C ALA A 212 -16.46 35.70 -9.96
N SER A 213 -16.47 36.40 -11.10
CA SER A 213 -15.48 36.19 -12.16
C SER A 213 -14.11 36.80 -11.81
N ILE A 214 -14.08 37.91 -11.07
CA ILE A 214 -12.86 38.50 -10.49
C ILE A 214 -12.30 37.54 -9.45
N GLU A 215 -13.13 37.09 -8.51
CA GLU A 215 -12.75 36.16 -7.44
C GLU A 215 -12.14 34.88 -8.03
N ALA A 216 -12.84 34.20 -8.94
CA ALA A 216 -12.32 33.04 -9.65
C ALA A 216 -11.08 33.33 -10.52
N ALA A 217 -10.78 34.58 -10.88
CA ALA A 217 -9.54 34.95 -11.57
C ALA A 217 -8.37 35.16 -10.60
N LEU A 218 -8.64 35.60 -9.36
CA LEU A 218 -7.64 35.77 -8.31
C LEU A 218 -7.28 34.44 -7.63
N GLU A 219 -8.21 33.49 -7.59
CA GLU A 219 -8.08 32.14 -6.99
C GLU A 219 -7.20 31.15 -7.79
N ARG A 220 -6.80 31.46 -9.04
CA ARG A 220 -5.98 30.57 -9.87
C ARG A 220 -4.50 30.94 -9.82
N ALA A 221 -3.63 29.95 -9.59
CA ALA A 221 -2.17 30.12 -9.52
C ALA A 221 -1.39 29.72 -10.78
N SER A 222 -1.97 28.96 -11.71
CA SER A 222 -1.21 28.38 -12.83
C SER A 222 -0.59 29.46 -13.75
N GLU A 223 0.73 29.49 -13.79
CA GLU A 223 1.53 30.46 -14.55
C GLU A 223 1.34 30.33 -16.07
N ALA A 224 0.98 29.14 -16.56
CA ALA A 224 0.61 28.92 -17.96
C ALA A 224 -0.76 29.53 -18.34
N VAL A 225 -1.54 30.01 -17.36
CA VAL A 225 -2.97 30.39 -17.53
C VAL A 225 -3.27 31.83 -17.09
N VAL A 226 -2.51 32.41 -16.14
CA VAL A 226 -2.79 33.74 -15.58
C VAL A 226 -1.55 34.65 -15.58
N ASP A 227 -1.58 35.66 -16.44
CA ASP A 227 -0.58 36.74 -16.47
C ASP A 227 -0.71 37.67 -15.25
N ARG A 228 0.42 38.22 -14.77
CA ARG A 228 0.45 39.21 -13.68
C ARG A 228 -0.34 40.48 -14.04
N ASP A 229 -0.31 40.87 -15.32
CA ASP A 229 -1.07 42.02 -15.79
C ASP A 229 -2.59 41.71 -15.83
N ASP A 230 -3.00 40.45 -15.94
CA ASP A 230 -4.41 40.05 -15.78
C ASP A 230 -4.89 40.13 -14.33
N VAL A 231 -4.04 39.74 -13.36
CA VAL A 231 -4.31 39.96 -11.93
C VAL A 231 -4.45 41.45 -11.63
N LEU A 232 -3.53 42.29 -12.13
CA LEU A 232 -3.57 43.75 -11.98
C LEU A 232 -4.88 44.34 -12.54
N LYS A 233 -5.29 43.94 -13.75
CA LYS A 233 -6.54 44.39 -14.37
C LYS A 233 -7.79 43.93 -13.60
N ALA A 234 -7.78 42.71 -13.03
CA ALA A 234 -8.86 42.21 -12.18
C ALA A 234 -8.98 43.00 -10.86
N LEU A 235 -7.85 43.39 -10.25
CA LEU A 235 -7.81 44.27 -9.09
C LEU A 235 -8.32 45.69 -9.41
N CYS A 236 -7.98 46.24 -10.58
CA CYS A 236 -8.56 47.49 -11.09
C CYS A 236 -10.07 47.38 -11.32
N ALA A 237 -10.57 46.25 -11.85
CA ALA A 237 -12.00 45.98 -12.01
C ALA A 237 -12.74 45.94 -10.66
N HIS A 238 -12.13 45.35 -9.62
CA HIS A 238 -12.68 45.36 -8.26
C HIS A 238 -12.73 46.77 -7.67
N SER A 239 -11.67 47.57 -7.85
CA SER A 239 -11.63 48.97 -7.40
C SER A 239 -12.78 49.78 -8.01
N LEU A 240 -13.03 49.67 -9.31
CA LEU A 240 -14.17 50.31 -9.99
C LEU A 240 -15.53 49.80 -9.48
N ALA A 241 -15.65 48.52 -9.14
CA ALA A 241 -16.89 47.92 -8.67
C ALA A 241 -17.31 48.40 -7.28
N ARG A 242 -16.35 48.52 -6.36
CA ARG A 242 -16.59 48.86 -4.94
C ARG A 242 -16.20 50.29 -4.55
N ASN A 243 -15.58 51.04 -5.46
CA ASN A 243 -14.90 52.32 -5.19
C ASN A 243 -13.81 52.20 -4.11
N ALA A 244 -13.07 51.08 -4.15
CA ALA A 244 -12.09 50.69 -3.14
C ALA A 244 -10.69 51.28 -3.40
N GLY A 245 -9.98 51.66 -2.34
CA GLY A 245 -8.61 52.19 -2.39
C GLY A 245 -7.53 51.12 -2.60
N ALA A 246 -6.28 51.53 -2.85
CA ALA A 246 -5.15 50.60 -3.05
C ALA A 246 -4.97 49.64 -1.86
N ARG A 247 -5.14 50.12 -0.62
CA ARG A 247 -5.03 49.30 0.59
C ARG A 247 -6.16 48.28 0.72
N GLU A 248 -7.38 48.69 0.40
CA GLU A 248 -8.56 47.81 0.45
C GLU A 248 -8.50 46.72 -0.63
N VAL A 249 -8.02 47.08 -1.82
CA VAL A 249 -7.81 46.17 -2.97
C VAL A 249 -6.72 45.13 -2.66
N LEU A 250 -5.57 45.54 -2.07
CA LEU A 250 -4.56 44.58 -1.59
C LEU A 250 -5.14 43.66 -0.50
N GLY A 251 -5.89 44.21 0.45
CA GLY A 251 -6.55 43.42 1.49
C GLY A 251 -7.58 42.43 0.92
N TYR A 252 -8.30 42.79 -0.15
CA TYR A 252 -9.21 41.88 -0.85
C TYR A 252 -8.45 40.77 -1.60
N PHE A 253 -7.34 41.11 -2.27
CA PHE A 253 -6.48 40.13 -2.96
C PHE A 253 -5.96 39.04 -2.01
N LEU A 254 -5.37 39.44 -0.89
CA LEU A 254 -4.86 38.53 0.14
C LEU A 254 -5.99 37.67 0.74
N ARG A 255 -7.17 38.26 1.01
CA ARG A 255 -8.34 37.50 1.50
C ARG A 255 -8.98 36.57 0.45
N ALA A 256 -8.84 36.85 -0.85
CA ALA A 256 -9.30 35.97 -1.90
C ALA A 256 -8.41 34.72 -1.97
N ARG A 257 -7.10 34.90 -2.11
CA ARG A 257 -6.15 33.77 -2.18
C ARG A 257 -6.03 33.00 -0.87
N GLY A 258 -6.11 33.66 0.28
CA GLY A 258 -6.15 32.98 1.58
C GLY A 258 -7.37 32.08 1.76
N ARG A 259 -8.55 32.50 1.28
CA ARG A 259 -9.74 31.63 1.26
C ARG A 259 -9.63 30.51 0.24
N ALA A 260 -9.03 30.77 -0.92
CA ALA A 260 -8.76 29.73 -1.92
C ALA A 260 -7.93 28.59 -1.33
N MET A 261 -6.89 28.92 -0.56
CA MET A 261 -6.04 27.95 0.13
C MET A 261 -6.79 27.19 1.24
N ALA A 262 -7.66 27.86 2.02
CA ALA A 262 -8.48 27.19 3.03
C ALA A 262 -9.48 26.20 2.40
N VAL A 263 -10.26 26.67 1.42
CA VAL A 263 -11.29 25.87 0.73
C VAL A 263 -10.68 24.66 0.01
N ALA A 264 -9.44 24.77 -0.49
CA ALA A 264 -8.74 23.65 -1.11
C ALA A 264 -8.48 22.47 -0.15
N PHE A 265 -8.43 22.71 1.17
CA PHE A 265 -8.26 21.69 2.21
C PHE A 265 -9.53 21.40 3.03
N GLU A 266 -10.56 22.25 2.95
CA GLU A 266 -11.88 22.03 3.59
C GLU A 266 -12.77 21.10 2.75
N LEU A 267 -12.62 21.09 1.42
CA LEU A 267 -13.37 20.23 0.49
C LEU A 267 -13.05 18.71 0.59
N GLU A 268 -12.25 18.29 1.57
CA GLU A 268 -12.01 16.88 1.89
C GLU A 268 -12.87 16.39 3.07
N ASP A 269 -13.37 17.29 3.93
CA ASP A 269 -14.10 16.92 5.16
C ASP A 269 -15.63 16.68 4.91
N ASP A 270 -16.17 17.07 3.74
CA ASP A 270 -17.61 16.99 3.39
C ASP A 270 -17.98 15.82 2.44
N ASP A 271 -17.01 15.12 1.83
CA ASP A 271 -17.26 14.05 0.82
C ASP A 271 -17.64 12.67 1.43
N ASP A 272 -17.81 12.59 2.75
CA ASP A 272 -18.30 11.39 3.48
C ASP A 272 -19.84 11.30 3.56
N ASP A 273 -20.61 12.30 3.09
CA ASP A 273 -22.09 12.25 3.13
C ASP A 273 -22.72 11.51 1.93
N GLU A 274 -23.47 10.45 2.23
CA GLU A 274 -24.08 9.58 1.22
C GLU A 274 -25.23 10.26 0.45
N GLY A 275 -24.90 10.77 -0.75
CA GLY A 275 -25.81 10.70 -1.89
C GLY A 275 -26.49 12.00 -2.32
N GLY A 276 -26.23 12.42 -3.56
CA GLY A 276 -26.91 13.57 -4.15
C GLY A 276 -26.42 13.94 -5.54
N GLY A 277 -26.65 13.07 -6.54
CA GLY A 277 -26.18 13.33 -7.90
C GLY A 277 -26.80 14.58 -8.53
N ARG A 278 -25.97 15.56 -8.89
CA ARG A 278 -26.30 16.50 -9.98
C ARG A 278 -25.09 17.09 -10.72
N ASP A 279 -24.97 16.64 -11.96
CA ASP A 279 -24.51 17.39 -13.13
C ASP A 279 -23.04 17.86 -13.20
N GLY A 280 -22.18 16.94 -13.66
CA GLY A 280 -21.38 17.16 -14.87
C GLY A 280 -20.21 18.15 -14.82
N GLY A 281 -18.97 17.63 -14.78
CA GLY A 281 -17.84 18.37 -15.36
C GLY A 281 -16.50 18.40 -14.62
N ARG A 282 -16.28 17.58 -13.59
CA ARG A 282 -14.92 17.25 -13.10
C ARG A 282 -14.82 15.74 -12.85
N GLY A 283 -14.12 15.02 -13.72
CA GLY A 283 -13.86 13.59 -13.56
C GLY A 283 -12.50 13.36 -12.89
N GLY A 284 -12.45 12.37 -11.99
CA GLY A 284 -11.20 11.82 -11.43
C GLY A 284 -11.03 12.00 -9.92
N GLY A 285 -11.18 10.89 -9.18
CA GLY A 285 -10.48 10.60 -7.92
C GLY A 285 -10.62 11.58 -6.75
N GLY A 286 -11.56 11.34 -5.84
CA GLY A 286 -11.59 12.01 -4.53
C GLY A 286 -10.33 11.78 -3.67
N ARG A 287 -9.60 10.67 -3.90
CA ARG A 287 -8.31 10.39 -3.23
C ARG A 287 -7.08 11.03 -3.88
N ASP A 288 -7.14 11.38 -5.16
CA ASP A 288 -6.01 11.97 -5.90
C ASP A 288 -5.94 13.49 -5.74
N ARG A 289 -6.97 14.08 -5.13
CA ARG A 289 -7.10 15.53 -5.00
C ARG A 289 -6.20 16.13 -3.92
N GLY A 290 -5.96 15.43 -2.81
CA GLY A 290 -5.10 15.90 -1.72
C GLY A 290 -3.68 16.29 -2.13
N PRO A 291 -2.87 15.40 -2.76
CA PRO A 291 -1.51 15.77 -3.18
C PRO A 291 -1.52 16.92 -4.21
N ALA A 292 -2.50 16.96 -5.12
CA ALA A 292 -2.65 18.06 -6.07
C ALA A 292 -3.05 19.39 -5.38
N ALA A 293 -3.93 19.34 -4.38
CA ALA A 293 -4.37 20.51 -3.61
C ALA A 293 -3.21 21.11 -2.79
N VAL A 294 -2.33 20.28 -2.21
CA VAL A 294 -1.10 20.75 -1.56
C VAL A 294 -0.21 21.52 -2.53
N LEU A 295 -0.02 21.03 -3.76
CA LEU A 295 0.80 21.70 -4.78
C LEU A 295 0.14 22.98 -5.32
N ASP A 296 -1.17 22.96 -5.54
CA ASP A 296 -1.94 24.16 -5.92
C ASP A 296 -1.88 25.24 -4.83
N CYS A 297 -1.98 24.85 -3.55
CA CYS A 297 -1.83 25.74 -2.40
C CYS A 297 -0.40 26.27 -2.23
N LEU A 298 0.62 25.44 -2.43
CA LEU A 298 2.02 25.87 -2.45
C LEU A 298 2.28 26.88 -3.57
N GLY A 299 1.74 26.62 -4.77
CA GLY A 299 1.80 27.52 -5.92
C GLY A 299 1.05 28.84 -5.67
N LEU A 300 -0.14 28.80 -5.07
CA LEU A 300 -0.88 29.98 -4.62
C LEU A 300 -0.07 30.78 -3.59
N TYR A 301 0.59 30.10 -2.65
CA TYR A 301 1.38 30.71 -1.60
C TYR A 301 2.57 31.48 -2.18
N THR A 302 3.50 30.78 -2.85
CA THR A 302 4.70 31.40 -3.47
C THR A 302 4.32 32.49 -4.45
N ARG A 303 3.32 32.25 -5.32
CA ARG A 303 2.89 33.22 -6.32
C ARG A 303 2.30 34.48 -5.71
N THR A 304 1.64 34.41 -4.55
CA THR A 304 1.11 35.61 -3.89
C THR A 304 2.21 36.47 -3.30
N LEU A 305 3.25 35.85 -2.72
CA LEU A 305 4.43 36.56 -2.23
C LEU A 305 5.11 37.33 -3.39
N LEU A 306 5.30 36.68 -4.54
CA LEU A 306 5.90 37.28 -5.73
C LEU A 306 5.00 38.34 -6.40
N ASP A 307 3.70 38.08 -6.53
CA ASP A 307 2.76 39.02 -7.16
C ASP A 307 2.64 40.31 -6.32
N VAL A 308 2.54 40.23 -4.99
CA VAL A 308 2.46 41.46 -4.16
C VAL A 308 3.74 42.28 -4.28
N GLN A 309 4.92 41.65 -4.30
CA GLN A 309 6.20 42.34 -4.49
C GLN A 309 6.33 42.98 -5.88
N ALA A 310 5.74 42.38 -6.92
CA ALA A 310 5.72 42.96 -8.27
C ALA A 310 4.67 44.07 -8.46
N LEU A 311 3.55 44.01 -7.73
CA LEU A 311 2.42 44.93 -7.88
C LEU A 311 2.53 46.18 -7.00
N VAL A 312 3.14 46.09 -5.83
CA VAL A 312 3.07 47.11 -4.76
C VAL A 312 4.49 47.58 -4.37
N PRO A 313 4.74 48.89 -4.16
CA PRO A 313 3.78 50.01 -4.12
C PRO A 313 3.49 50.68 -5.47
N GLY A 314 4.29 50.42 -6.51
CA GLY A 314 4.21 51.16 -7.78
C GLY A 314 3.04 50.76 -8.70
N ARG A 315 3.13 49.57 -9.31
CA ARG A 315 2.29 49.18 -10.47
C ARG A 315 0.78 49.27 -10.18
N LEU A 316 0.34 48.86 -8.99
CA LEU A 316 -1.07 48.96 -8.57
C LEU A 316 -1.53 50.42 -8.46
N SER A 317 -0.76 51.25 -7.76
CA SER A 317 -1.07 52.68 -7.55
C SER A 317 -1.09 53.45 -8.88
N ASP A 318 -0.17 53.14 -9.80
CA ASP A 318 -0.12 53.71 -11.14
C ASP A 318 -1.26 53.25 -12.05
N ALA A 319 -1.68 51.98 -11.96
CA ALA A 319 -2.85 51.49 -12.69
C ALA A 319 -4.14 52.16 -12.19
N LEU A 320 -4.32 52.29 -10.87
CA LEU A 320 -5.43 53.04 -10.28
C LEU A 320 -5.38 54.54 -10.60
N ARG A 321 -4.18 55.13 -10.76
CA ARG A 321 -3.98 56.49 -11.32
C ARG A 321 -4.47 56.56 -12.76
N GLY A 322 -4.15 55.54 -13.56
CA GLY A 322 -4.56 55.40 -14.96
C GLY A 322 -6.07 55.53 -15.15
N LEU A 323 -6.86 54.90 -14.28
CA LEU A 323 -8.33 54.94 -14.30
C LEU A 323 -8.94 56.35 -14.13
N LYS A 324 -8.17 57.34 -13.68
CA LYS A 324 -8.60 58.74 -13.51
C LYS A 324 -8.30 59.65 -14.71
N LYS A 325 -7.42 59.19 -15.62
CA LYS A 325 -6.81 60.06 -16.65
C LYS A 325 -7.79 60.50 -17.73
N ALA A 326 -8.65 59.58 -18.19
CA ALA A 326 -9.72 59.84 -19.14
C ALA A 326 -11.08 59.97 -18.43
N ALA A 327 -12.05 60.65 -19.04
CA ALA A 327 -13.44 60.49 -18.62
C ALA A 327 -13.98 59.13 -19.10
N ILE A 328 -14.95 58.56 -18.38
CA ILE A 328 -15.47 57.21 -18.70
C ILE A 328 -16.08 57.10 -20.11
N VAL A 329 -16.51 58.21 -20.70
CA VAL A 329 -17.07 58.30 -22.05
C VAL A 329 -16.00 58.35 -23.14
N GLU A 330 -14.78 58.75 -22.78
CA GLU A 330 -13.62 58.89 -23.67
C GLU A 330 -12.71 57.64 -23.65
N ASP A 331 -13.08 56.62 -22.88
CA ASP A 331 -12.30 55.40 -22.70
C ASP A 331 -12.28 54.54 -23.98
N GLU A 332 -11.10 54.33 -24.56
CA GLU A 332 -10.92 53.59 -25.83
C GLU A 332 -11.56 52.19 -25.80
N ALA A 333 -11.50 51.50 -24.66
CA ALA A 333 -12.04 50.15 -24.53
C ALA A 333 -13.58 50.11 -24.46
N LEU A 334 -14.23 51.21 -24.05
CA LEU A 334 -15.68 51.39 -24.17
C LEU A 334 -16.10 51.92 -25.55
N LEU A 335 -15.27 52.77 -26.17
CA LEU A 335 -15.48 53.24 -27.55
C LEU A 335 -15.41 52.08 -28.57
N GLY A 336 -14.55 51.09 -28.34
CA GLY A 336 -14.49 49.85 -29.13
C GLY A 336 -15.73 48.95 -29.03
N LEU A 337 -16.64 49.17 -28.08
CA LEU A 337 -17.87 48.40 -27.97
C LEU A 337 -18.95 48.95 -28.92
N GLU A 338 -19.07 48.34 -30.10
CA GLU A 338 -20.10 48.64 -31.13
C GLU A 338 -21.54 48.75 -30.58
N SER A 339 -21.82 48.10 -29.45
CA SER A 339 -23.13 48.10 -28.78
C SER A 339 -23.45 49.38 -28.00
N LEU A 340 -22.44 50.12 -27.49
CA LEU A 340 -22.66 51.32 -26.68
C LEU A 340 -22.85 52.59 -27.50
N ARG A 341 -22.21 52.66 -28.68
CA ARG A 341 -22.27 53.82 -29.61
C ARG A 341 -22.10 55.17 -28.91
N LEU A 342 -21.06 55.27 -28.07
CA LEU A 342 -20.75 56.46 -27.28
C LEU A 342 -20.51 57.70 -28.16
N ASP A 343 -20.06 57.49 -29.40
CA ASP A 343 -19.94 58.51 -30.45
C ASP A 343 -21.24 59.31 -30.69
N VAL A 344 -22.40 58.65 -30.51
CA VAL A 344 -23.74 59.27 -30.64
C VAL A 344 -24.39 59.47 -29.28
N THR A 345 -24.35 58.49 -28.38
CA THR A 345 -25.13 58.49 -27.13
C THR A 345 -24.58 59.47 -26.09
N ALA A 346 -23.27 59.72 -26.05
CA ALA A 346 -22.64 60.67 -25.13
C ALA A 346 -23.22 62.10 -25.22
N ARG A 347 -23.61 62.51 -26.43
CA ARG A 347 -24.20 63.84 -26.72
C ARG A 347 -25.59 64.03 -26.10
N TRP A 348 -26.20 62.96 -25.58
CA TRP A 348 -27.50 62.97 -24.92
C TRP A 348 -27.40 62.71 -23.40
N CYS A 349 -26.20 62.37 -22.90
CA CYS A 349 -25.88 62.38 -21.49
C CYS A 349 -25.63 63.81 -20.99
N GLY A 350 -25.94 64.08 -19.72
CA GLY A 350 -25.59 65.33 -19.05
C GLY A 350 -24.10 65.41 -18.69
N ASP A 351 -23.64 66.60 -18.32
CA ASP A 351 -22.22 66.90 -18.08
C ASP A 351 -21.63 66.06 -16.93
N GLU A 352 -22.44 65.69 -15.93
CA GLU A 352 -22.10 64.76 -14.85
C GLU A 352 -21.57 63.40 -15.33
N ILE A 353 -22.04 62.92 -16.49
CA ILE A 353 -21.61 61.65 -17.08
C ILE A 353 -20.46 61.87 -18.06
N ARG A 354 -20.52 62.94 -18.86
CA ARG A 354 -19.49 63.25 -19.88
C ARG A 354 -18.12 63.51 -19.26
N TYR A 355 -18.08 64.27 -18.16
CA TYR A 355 -16.85 64.61 -17.46
C TYR A 355 -16.58 63.67 -16.27
N TYR A 356 -17.33 62.57 -16.14
CA TYR A 356 -17.16 61.64 -15.03
C TYR A 356 -15.78 60.97 -15.06
N ARG A 357 -15.03 61.17 -13.97
CA ARG A 357 -13.77 60.48 -13.68
C ARG A 357 -13.95 59.66 -12.39
N PRO A 358 -13.63 58.35 -12.39
CA PRO A 358 -13.73 57.51 -11.18
C PRO A 358 -12.94 58.08 -9.99
N TYR A 359 -13.59 58.28 -8.85
CA TYR A 359 -12.96 58.80 -7.63
C TYR A 359 -12.39 57.65 -6.76
N ILE A 360 -11.31 57.05 -7.26
CA ILE A 360 -10.59 55.96 -6.59
C ILE A 360 -9.46 56.52 -5.70
N ARG A 361 -9.22 55.96 -4.52
CA ARG A 361 -7.99 56.26 -3.73
C ARG A 361 -6.82 55.44 -4.28
N HIS A 362 -5.66 56.10 -4.43
CA HIS A 362 -4.50 55.50 -5.11
C HIS A 362 -3.16 55.75 -4.42
N ASP A 363 -3.14 56.56 -3.37
CA ASP A 363 -1.93 56.84 -2.56
C ASP A 363 -2.19 56.47 -1.07
N ASP A 364 -3.16 55.59 -0.83
CA ASP A 364 -3.60 55.14 0.51
C ASP A 364 -2.84 53.91 1.04
N LEU A 365 -1.77 53.50 0.34
CA LEU A 365 -0.96 52.33 0.65
C LEU A 365 0.54 52.67 0.56
N ASP A 366 1.22 52.69 1.71
CA ASP A 366 2.68 52.83 1.78
C ASP A 366 3.38 51.45 1.70
N GLY A 367 4.62 51.44 1.22
CA GLY A 367 5.46 50.24 1.11
C GLY A 367 5.83 49.59 2.46
N LYS A 368 5.67 50.28 3.60
CA LYS A 368 5.73 49.63 4.93
C LYS A 368 4.45 48.86 5.24
N GLN A 369 3.29 49.52 5.11
CA GLN A 369 1.97 48.92 5.35
C GLN A 369 1.71 47.71 4.43
N ALA A 370 2.16 47.78 3.17
CA ALA A 370 2.09 46.67 2.23
C ALA A 370 2.87 45.42 2.73
N ARG A 371 4.06 45.62 3.31
CA ARG A 371 4.88 44.54 3.86
C ARG A 371 4.29 43.96 5.14
N GLU A 372 3.75 44.80 6.02
CA GLU A 372 3.02 44.37 7.22
C GLU A 372 1.80 43.51 6.86
N MET A 373 1.01 43.96 5.87
CA MET A 373 -0.14 43.19 5.35
C MET A 373 0.27 41.87 4.68
N LEU A 374 1.39 41.86 3.95
CA LEU A 374 1.91 40.64 3.32
C LEU A 374 2.45 39.66 4.38
N ALA A 375 3.18 40.14 5.40
CA ALA A 375 3.74 39.30 6.46
C ALA A 375 2.64 38.61 7.28
N GLY A 376 1.64 39.36 7.75
CA GLY A 376 0.50 38.79 8.49
C GLY A 376 -0.44 37.93 7.65
N TRP A 377 -0.29 37.94 6.32
CA TRP A 377 -0.92 36.95 5.44
C TRP A 377 -0.02 35.73 5.20
N ALA A 378 1.30 35.94 5.04
CA ALA A 378 2.27 34.88 4.81
C ALA A 378 2.39 33.92 6.00
N GLU A 379 2.36 34.45 7.23
CA GLU A 379 2.29 33.66 8.47
C GLU A 379 1.09 32.69 8.44
N LYS A 380 -0.12 33.24 8.29
CA LYS A 380 -1.37 32.45 8.26
C LYS A 380 -1.49 31.53 7.05
N GLY A 381 -1.00 31.96 5.89
CA GLY A 381 -0.95 31.15 4.67
C GLY A 381 0.04 29.99 4.78
N GLY A 382 1.15 30.21 5.49
CA GLY A 382 2.10 29.15 5.86
C GLY A 382 1.48 28.16 6.83
N GLU A 383 0.80 28.62 7.88
CA GLU A 383 0.06 27.77 8.81
C GLU A 383 -1.00 26.91 8.11
N THR A 384 -1.83 27.48 7.22
CA THR A 384 -2.84 26.70 6.48
C THR A 384 -2.22 25.71 5.51
N LEU A 385 -1.12 26.06 4.85
CA LEU A 385 -0.39 25.17 3.94
C LEU A 385 0.29 24.01 4.69
N LEU A 386 0.94 24.28 5.82
CA LEU A 386 1.58 23.25 6.65
C LEU A 386 0.54 22.34 7.33
N GLY A 387 -0.58 22.90 7.80
CA GLY A 387 -1.70 22.14 8.34
C GLY A 387 -2.37 21.25 7.28
N GLY A 388 -2.62 21.78 6.09
CA GLY A 388 -3.16 21.03 4.95
C GLY A 388 -2.22 19.91 4.49
N LEU A 389 -0.93 20.21 4.32
CA LEU A 389 0.11 19.20 4.06
C LEU A 389 0.10 18.10 5.14
N GLY A 390 0.02 18.47 6.42
CA GLY A 390 -0.09 17.53 7.53
C GLY A 390 -1.32 16.61 7.45
N LYS A 391 -2.50 17.16 7.13
CA LYS A 391 -3.73 16.38 6.88
C LYS A 391 -3.53 15.37 5.75
N THR A 392 -3.11 15.82 4.56
CA THR A 392 -2.91 14.97 3.39
C THR A 392 -1.84 13.89 3.65
N LEU A 393 -0.73 14.23 4.29
CA LEU A 393 0.30 13.27 4.71
C LEU A 393 -0.25 12.20 5.67
N GLY A 394 -1.20 12.57 6.54
CA GLY A 394 -1.89 11.65 7.46
C GLY A 394 -2.77 10.61 6.75
N GLN A 395 -3.39 10.97 5.62
CA GLN A 395 -4.18 10.07 4.77
C GLN A 395 -3.29 9.11 3.94
N LEU A 396 -2.06 9.51 3.59
CA LEU A 396 -1.14 8.68 2.82
C LEU A 396 -0.58 7.52 3.65
N HIS A 397 -0.85 6.29 3.23
CA HIS A 397 -0.39 5.06 3.89
C HIS A 397 0.83 4.39 3.22
N ASP A 398 1.16 4.75 1.98
CA ASP A 398 2.33 4.21 1.29
C ASP A 398 3.55 5.15 1.39
N PHE A 399 4.71 4.57 1.71
CA PHE A 399 5.97 5.28 1.93
C PHE A 399 6.48 5.93 0.63
N ARG A 400 6.24 5.28 -0.51
CA ARG A 400 6.64 5.79 -1.83
C ARG A 400 5.82 7.02 -2.20
N SER A 401 4.50 6.99 -2.06
CA SER A 401 3.62 8.14 -2.32
C SER A 401 3.96 9.35 -1.43
N THR A 402 4.28 9.13 -0.15
CA THR A 402 4.73 10.19 0.76
C THR A 402 6.05 10.84 0.30
N ILE A 403 6.98 10.06 -0.27
CA ILE A 403 8.27 10.55 -0.77
C ILE A 403 8.17 11.19 -2.16
N GLU A 404 7.21 10.76 -2.97
CA GLU A 404 6.86 11.44 -4.21
C GLU A 404 6.26 12.83 -3.91
N LEU A 405 5.31 12.93 -2.97
CA LEU A 405 4.78 14.21 -2.51
C LEU A 405 5.86 15.09 -1.89
N ARG A 406 6.76 14.54 -1.05
CA ARG A 406 7.96 15.26 -0.55
C ARG A 406 8.74 15.89 -1.69
N THR A 407 9.01 15.11 -2.74
CA THR A 407 9.80 15.56 -3.89
C THR A 407 9.12 16.71 -4.61
N GLN A 408 7.84 16.56 -4.96
CA GLN A 408 7.08 17.58 -5.70
C GLN A 408 6.92 18.88 -4.90
N VAL A 409 6.64 18.78 -3.59
CA VAL A 409 6.49 19.93 -2.67
C VAL A 409 7.81 20.68 -2.48
N LEU A 410 8.91 19.96 -2.22
CA LEU A 410 10.22 20.59 -2.04
C LEU A 410 10.75 21.21 -3.34
N GLN A 411 10.57 20.55 -4.50
CA GLN A 411 10.91 21.14 -5.80
C GLN A 411 10.09 22.41 -6.09
N GLY A 412 8.79 22.40 -5.80
CA GLY A 412 7.92 23.57 -5.93
C GLY A 412 8.36 24.74 -5.04
N TRP A 413 8.82 24.47 -3.80
CA TRP A 413 9.35 25.50 -2.92
C TRP A 413 10.72 26.01 -3.34
N ILE A 414 11.64 25.13 -3.77
CA ILE A 414 12.99 25.54 -4.22
C ILE A 414 12.90 26.46 -5.44
N ARG A 415 12.06 26.12 -6.42
CA ARG A 415 11.89 26.90 -7.66
C ARG A 415 11.46 28.36 -7.42
N ASP A 416 10.52 28.59 -6.51
CA ASP A 416 9.87 29.90 -6.35
C ASP A 416 10.09 30.58 -4.99
N GLY A 417 10.48 29.84 -3.94
CA GLY A 417 10.62 30.33 -2.57
C GLY A 417 11.83 31.25 -2.35
N GLY A 418 12.98 30.92 -2.93
CA GLY A 418 14.21 31.75 -2.82
C GLY A 418 14.08 33.15 -3.45
N ARG A 419 13.10 33.32 -4.35
CA ARG A 419 12.85 34.56 -5.09
C ARG A 419 12.13 35.63 -4.26
N VAL A 420 11.55 35.23 -3.12
CA VAL A 420 10.73 36.08 -2.26
C VAL A 420 11.62 36.95 -1.37
N ARG A 421 11.65 38.27 -1.60
CA ARG A 421 12.51 39.20 -0.86
C ARG A 421 11.94 39.53 0.52
N GLY A 422 12.78 39.58 1.55
CA GLY A 422 12.42 40.05 2.89
C GLY A 422 11.68 39.04 3.76
N PHE A 423 11.64 37.78 3.35
CA PHE A 423 11.29 36.62 4.15
C PHE A 423 12.51 35.69 4.21
N ASP A 424 12.59 34.84 5.23
CA ASP A 424 13.59 33.78 5.30
C ASP A 424 13.08 32.53 4.56
N PRO A 425 13.73 32.08 3.46
CA PRO A 425 13.31 30.88 2.74
C PRO A 425 13.50 29.58 3.56
N ALA A 426 14.40 29.58 4.54
CA ALA A 426 14.70 28.41 5.37
C ALA A 426 13.54 28.07 6.32
N ALA A 427 12.92 29.06 6.96
CA ALA A 427 11.82 28.85 7.91
C ALA A 427 10.64 28.05 7.31
N MET A 428 10.22 28.35 6.07
CA MET A 428 9.17 27.59 5.40
C MET A 428 9.67 26.22 4.91
N LEU A 429 10.92 26.14 4.41
CA LEU A 429 11.54 24.88 4.02
C LEU A 429 11.59 23.89 5.19
N ASP A 430 11.98 24.35 6.38
CA ASP A 430 12.03 23.54 7.59
C ASP A 430 10.65 23.16 8.11
N GLY A 431 9.64 24.01 7.94
CA GLY A 431 8.24 23.64 8.17
C GLY A 431 7.79 22.48 7.27
N LEU A 432 8.06 22.56 5.96
CA LEU A 432 7.72 21.52 4.99
C LEU A 432 8.49 20.21 5.29
N ARG A 433 9.80 20.30 5.53
CA ARG A 433 10.65 19.16 5.93
C ARG A 433 10.16 18.53 7.22
N GLY A 434 9.86 19.33 8.23
CA GLY A 434 9.40 18.88 9.55
C GLY A 434 8.11 18.07 9.46
N ALA A 435 7.10 18.59 8.75
CA ALA A 435 5.83 17.89 8.53
C ALA A 435 6.01 16.54 7.81
N VAL A 436 6.80 16.53 6.74
CA VAL A 436 7.10 15.31 5.96
C VAL A 436 7.91 14.30 6.78
N ASN A 437 9.01 14.73 7.40
CA ASN A 437 9.89 13.84 8.17
C ASN A 437 9.15 13.25 9.38
N ALA A 438 8.31 14.03 10.08
CA ALA A 438 7.49 13.52 11.17
C ALA A 438 6.58 12.37 10.70
N ARG A 439 5.91 12.52 9.54
CA ARG A 439 5.09 11.45 8.96
C ARG A 439 5.94 10.24 8.53
N LEU A 440 7.07 10.45 7.86
CA LEU A 440 7.93 9.35 7.42
C LEU A 440 8.48 8.55 8.61
N LEU A 441 8.90 9.21 9.70
CA LEU A 441 9.36 8.57 10.94
C LEU A 441 8.23 7.79 11.63
N GLN A 442 6.99 8.29 11.60
CA GLN A 442 5.83 7.55 12.10
C GLN A 442 5.57 6.29 11.26
N MET A 443 5.46 6.42 9.94
CA MET A 443 5.21 5.30 9.02
C MET A 443 6.31 4.22 9.09
N LEU A 444 7.54 4.64 9.35
CA LEU A 444 8.69 3.77 9.57
C LEU A 444 8.52 2.93 10.84
N ALA A 445 8.18 3.57 11.96
CA ALA A 445 7.88 2.89 13.22
C ALA A 445 6.70 1.92 13.06
N ASP A 446 5.60 2.36 12.43
CA ASP A 446 4.41 1.53 12.18
C ASP A 446 4.73 0.29 11.30
N LYS A 447 5.61 0.43 10.30
CA LYS A 447 6.07 -0.68 9.45
C LYS A 447 6.99 -1.64 10.20
N VAL A 448 7.93 -1.14 11.00
CA VAL A 448 8.81 -1.97 11.81
C VAL A 448 8.03 -2.73 12.89
N HIS A 449 7.08 -2.08 13.57
CA HIS A 449 6.25 -2.68 14.61
C HIS A 449 5.41 -3.88 14.12
N LYS A 450 5.15 -4.01 12.82
CA LYS A 450 4.51 -5.20 12.22
C LYS A 450 5.36 -6.47 12.34
N LEU A 451 6.63 -6.40 12.75
CA LEU A 451 7.44 -7.59 13.07
C LEU A 451 6.77 -8.47 14.15
N ARG A 452 6.04 -7.85 15.09
CA ARG A 452 5.26 -8.56 16.13
C ARG A 452 4.24 -9.55 15.57
N LEU A 453 3.83 -9.39 14.30
CA LEU A 453 2.93 -10.35 13.65
C LEU A 453 3.57 -11.74 13.54
N VAL A 454 4.89 -11.82 13.42
CA VAL A 454 5.61 -13.11 13.44
C VAL A 454 5.50 -13.76 14.82
N GLY A 455 5.60 -12.97 15.90
CA GLY A 455 5.39 -13.43 17.28
C GLY A 455 3.95 -13.93 17.50
N SER A 456 2.95 -13.16 17.08
CA SER A 456 1.54 -13.55 17.22
C SER A 456 1.15 -14.77 16.39
N GLU A 457 1.73 -14.96 15.20
CA GLU A 457 1.53 -16.19 14.41
C GLU A 457 2.16 -17.40 15.12
N VAL A 458 3.36 -17.26 15.69
CA VAL A 458 3.99 -18.30 16.50
C VAL A 458 3.14 -18.62 17.74
N SER A 459 2.61 -17.61 18.45
CA SER A 459 1.65 -17.84 19.55
C SER A 459 0.42 -18.61 19.07
N ALA A 460 -0.24 -18.16 18.00
CA ALA A 460 -1.44 -18.80 17.48
C ALA A 460 -1.21 -20.27 17.06
N THR A 461 -0.03 -20.60 16.51
CA THR A 461 0.33 -22.00 16.21
C THR A 461 0.58 -22.86 17.45
N LEU A 462 1.02 -22.27 18.56
CA LEU A 462 1.22 -22.96 19.84
C LEU A 462 -0.10 -23.12 20.60
N ASP A 463 -0.95 -22.09 20.61
CA ASP A 463 -2.29 -22.12 21.20
C ASP A 463 -3.21 -23.14 20.49
N GLY A 464 -3.03 -23.31 19.17
CA GLY A 464 -3.72 -24.29 18.33
C GLY A 464 -2.98 -25.62 18.14
N TRP A 465 -1.98 -25.95 18.97
CA TRP A 465 -1.12 -27.12 18.74
C TRP A 465 -1.85 -28.45 18.93
N HIS A 466 -1.75 -29.34 17.94
CA HIS A 466 -2.31 -30.69 17.99
C HIS A 466 -1.20 -31.72 17.71
N GLN A 467 -0.87 -32.51 18.72
CA GLN A 467 0.21 -33.49 18.67
C GLN A 467 0.01 -34.49 17.52
N GLY A 468 1.03 -34.72 16.70
CA GLY A 468 0.94 -35.61 15.53
C GLY A 468 0.17 -35.06 14.32
N SER A 469 -0.23 -33.78 14.30
CA SER A 469 -0.78 -33.13 13.08
C SER A 469 -0.21 -31.74 12.79
N THR A 470 0.11 -30.93 13.81
CA THR A 470 0.81 -29.64 13.62
C THR A 470 2.33 -29.77 13.67
N GLY A 471 2.84 -30.81 14.34
CA GLY A 471 4.27 -31.07 14.54
C GLY A 471 4.90 -32.03 13.54
N THR A 472 4.10 -32.84 12.85
CA THR A 472 4.56 -33.84 11.89
C THR A 472 5.37 -33.15 10.79
N GLY A 473 6.52 -33.73 10.45
CA GLY A 473 7.24 -33.33 9.24
C GLY A 473 6.30 -33.51 8.04
N GLY A 474 6.31 -32.55 7.11
CA GLY A 474 5.72 -32.81 5.80
C GLY A 474 6.45 -33.99 5.13
N PRO A 475 5.79 -34.71 4.21
CA PRO A 475 6.34 -35.93 3.63
C PRO A 475 7.76 -35.68 3.12
N GLY A 476 8.64 -36.62 3.44
CA GLY A 476 10.03 -36.61 3.05
C GLY A 476 10.19 -36.46 1.54
N LEU A 477 11.39 -36.09 1.12
CA LEU A 477 11.72 -36.06 -0.31
C LEU A 477 11.69 -37.47 -0.95
N TRP A 478 11.66 -38.52 -0.11
CA TRP A 478 11.82 -39.93 -0.46
C TRP A 478 10.85 -40.85 0.30
N ASP A 479 9.75 -40.31 0.85
CA ASP A 479 8.75 -41.13 1.53
C ASP A 479 7.80 -41.74 0.49
N ASP A 480 7.90 -43.06 0.30
CA ASP A 480 7.12 -43.86 -0.67
C ASP A 480 5.68 -44.17 -0.17
N ASP A 481 4.97 -43.19 0.40
CA ASP A 481 3.57 -43.37 0.79
C ASP A 481 2.66 -43.36 -0.47
N ASP A 482 2.15 -44.55 -0.82
CA ASP A 482 1.45 -44.94 -2.07
C ASP A 482 0.27 -44.04 -2.55
N ASP A 483 -0.17 -43.03 -1.77
CA ASP A 483 -1.31 -42.15 -2.09
C ASP A 483 -0.88 -40.71 -2.49
N HIS A 484 0.43 -40.40 -2.40
CA HIS A 484 1.02 -39.10 -2.77
C HIS A 484 2.24 -39.25 -3.72
N ASP A 485 2.14 -40.23 -4.62
CA ASP A 485 3.11 -40.55 -5.67
C ASP A 485 3.54 -39.31 -6.49
N MET A 486 4.77 -38.83 -6.23
CA MET A 486 5.60 -37.97 -7.08
C MET A 486 4.98 -36.69 -7.70
N ASP A 487 3.81 -36.25 -7.24
CA ASP A 487 3.09 -35.04 -7.68
C ASP A 487 3.73 -33.74 -7.10
N LEU A 488 5.05 -33.61 -7.26
CA LEU A 488 5.69 -32.30 -7.33
C LEU A 488 5.16 -31.62 -8.60
N ASP A 489 4.32 -30.60 -8.43
CA ASP A 489 3.62 -29.94 -9.55
C ASP A 489 4.60 -29.23 -10.51
N LEU A 490 5.09 -30.01 -11.48
CA LEU A 490 5.95 -29.60 -12.57
C LEU A 490 5.23 -28.63 -13.53
N ALA A 491 3.90 -28.52 -13.49
CA ALA A 491 3.16 -27.54 -14.28
C ALA A 491 3.38 -26.10 -13.76
N GLY A 492 3.72 -25.93 -12.48
CA GLY A 492 4.17 -24.65 -11.91
C GLY A 492 5.57 -24.20 -12.36
N GLY A 493 6.31 -25.07 -13.06
CA GLY A 493 7.64 -24.80 -13.61
C GLY A 493 8.79 -24.90 -12.61
N ALA A 494 10.01 -24.63 -13.06
CA ALA A 494 11.21 -24.84 -12.23
C ALA A 494 11.23 -24.04 -10.91
N ALA A 495 10.50 -22.92 -10.83
CA ALA A 495 10.41 -22.10 -9.63
C ALA A 495 9.56 -22.73 -8.52
N SER A 496 8.42 -23.37 -8.83
CA SER A 496 7.63 -24.11 -7.83
C SER A 496 8.40 -25.34 -7.36
N PHE A 497 8.90 -26.14 -8.31
CA PHE A 497 9.72 -27.32 -8.01
C PHE A 497 10.89 -27.02 -7.07
N THR A 498 11.67 -25.96 -7.36
CA THR A 498 12.77 -25.56 -6.46
C THR A 498 12.28 -25.04 -5.11
N HIS A 499 11.11 -24.39 -5.04
CA HIS A 499 10.51 -23.96 -3.78
C HIS A 499 10.06 -25.15 -2.92
N ASP A 500 9.48 -26.18 -3.53
CA ASP A 500 8.95 -27.36 -2.85
C ASP A 500 10.09 -28.26 -2.35
N VAL A 501 11.11 -28.51 -3.19
CA VAL A 501 12.33 -29.20 -2.78
C VAL A 501 13.02 -28.47 -1.63
N VAL A 502 13.18 -27.15 -1.72
CA VAL A 502 13.76 -26.34 -0.62
C VAL A 502 12.88 -26.38 0.64
N SER A 503 11.56 -26.42 0.51
CA SER A 503 10.65 -26.45 1.65
C SER A 503 10.65 -27.81 2.34
N ARG A 504 10.68 -28.92 1.60
CA ARG A 504 10.89 -30.28 2.15
C ARG A 504 12.27 -30.41 2.80
N LEU A 505 13.35 -29.95 2.16
CA LEU A 505 14.72 -29.97 2.73
C LEU A 505 14.87 -29.18 4.03
N TYR A 506 14.10 -28.10 4.22
CA TYR A 506 14.06 -27.33 5.45
C TYR A 506 12.89 -27.70 6.39
N GLY A 507 12.21 -28.83 6.16
CA GLY A 507 11.13 -29.31 7.01
C GLY A 507 9.99 -28.30 7.20
N ARG A 508 9.73 -27.44 6.22
CA ARG A 508 8.67 -26.42 6.27
C ARG A 508 7.30 -27.06 6.10
N ASN A 509 6.68 -27.40 7.22
CA ASN A 509 5.24 -27.67 7.25
C ASN A 509 4.43 -26.36 7.10
N ASP A 510 3.10 -26.46 7.05
CA ASP A 510 2.21 -25.30 6.91
C ASP A 510 2.38 -24.27 8.05
N ALA A 511 2.59 -24.73 9.29
CA ALA A 511 2.81 -23.88 10.45
C ALA A 511 4.11 -23.05 10.34
N VAL A 512 5.24 -23.67 9.98
CA VAL A 512 6.51 -22.95 9.72
C VAL A 512 6.34 -22.01 8.53
N SER A 513 5.64 -22.46 7.49
CA SER A 513 5.43 -21.68 6.27
C SER A 513 4.64 -20.39 6.53
N LYS A 514 3.64 -20.39 7.41
CA LYS A 514 2.91 -19.18 7.84
C LYS A 514 3.84 -18.16 8.50
N ALA A 515 4.53 -18.55 9.56
CA ALA A 515 5.49 -17.66 10.26
C ALA A 515 6.60 -17.15 9.32
N ALA A 516 7.17 -18.02 8.49
CA ALA A 516 8.22 -17.67 7.52
C ALA A 516 7.71 -16.80 6.36
N ASN A 517 6.44 -16.92 5.94
CA ASN A 517 5.81 -16.03 4.96
C ASN A 517 5.53 -14.66 5.56
N CYS A 518 5.03 -14.58 6.79
CA CYS A 518 4.82 -13.32 7.51
C CYS A 518 6.14 -12.56 7.68
N TYR A 519 7.22 -13.23 8.08
CA TYR A 519 8.55 -12.62 8.14
C TYR A 519 9.07 -12.17 6.77
N ARG A 520 8.96 -13.01 5.72
CA ARG A 520 9.38 -12.64 4.35
C ARG A 520 8.60 -11.45 3.79
N SER A 521 7.31 -11.35 4.08
CA SER A 521 6.45 -10.23 3.68
C SER A 521 6.89 -8.95 4.37
N TRP A 522 7.09 -8.99 5.70
CA TRP A 522 7.61 -7.87 6.47
C TRP A 522 9.01 -7.43 6.00
N HIS A 523 9.93 -8.38 5.77
CA HIS A 523 11.30 -8.09 5.34
C HIS A 523 11.33 -7.32 4.01
N ARG A 524 10.52 -7.73 3.02
CA ARG A 524 10.38 -6.99 1.75
C ARG A 524 9.93 -5.55 1.96
N VAL A 525 8.96 -5.31 2.85
CA VAL A 525 8.48 -3.95 3.16
C VAL A 525 9.56 -3.09 3.81
N ILE A 526 10.49 -3.68 4.55
CA ILE A 526 11.65 -2.98 5.12
C ILE A 526 12.76 -2.76 4.08
N ASP A 527 13.02 -3.73 3.20
CA ASP A 527 13.94 -3.59 2.06
C ASP A 527 13.48 -2.45 1.13
N ASP A 528 12.20 -2.43 0.74
CA ASP A 528 11.60 -1.40 -0.11
C ASP A 528 11.79 0.00 0.51
N VAL A 529 11.63 0.13 1.84
CA VAL A 529 11.89 1.37 2.58
C VAL A 529 13.38 1.73 2.54
N GLY A 530 14.27 0.76 2.72
CA GLY A 530 15.72 0.93 2.61
C GLY A 530 16.15 1.43 1.23
N ASP A 531 15.59 0.84 0.17
CA ASP A 531 15.85 1.23 -1.22
C ASP A 531 15.37 2.66 -1.51
N VAL A 532 14.17 3.05 -1.03
CA VAL A 532 13.67 4.42 -1.22
C VAL A 532 14.49 5.44 -0.39
N VAL A 533 14.92 5.11 0.82
CA VAL A 533 15.89 5.95 1.57
C VAL A 533 17.23 6.03 0.84
N GLY A 534 17.66 4.95 0.18
CA GLY A 534 18.82 4.92 -0.72
C GLY A 534 18.66 5.81 -1.95
N GLN A 535 17.44 5.95 -2.49
CA GLN A 535 17.13 6.90 -3.57
C GLN A 535 17.19 8.35 -3.08
N LEU A 536 16.64 8.65 -1.89
CA LEU A 536 16.73 9.99 -1.28
C LEU A 536 18.19 10.47 -1.15
N ARG A 537 19.11 9.59 -0.74
CA ARG A 537 20.55 9.90 -0.64
C ARG A 537 21.23 10.26 -1.97
N ARG A 538 20.62 9.87 -3.10
CA ARG A 538 21.12 10.13 -4.47
C ARG A 538 20.43 11.30 -5.15
N GLN A 539 19.38 11.86 -4.55
CA GLN A 539 18.62 12.98 -5.08
C GLN A 539 19.48 14.26 -5.09
N ARG A 540 19.36 15.05 -6.15
CA ARG A 540 19.95 16.40 -6.27
C ARG A 540 18.86 17.45 -6.14
N TRP A 541 19.22 18.60 -5.57
CA TRP A 541 18.32 19.70 -5.26
C TRP A 541 18.78 21.01 -5.89
N ASP A 542 19.10 20.92 -7.17
CA ASP A 542 19.47 22.03 -8.04
C ASP A 542 18.19 22.80 -8.44
N ASN A 543 18.30 24.11 -8.68
CA ASN A 543 17.19 24.92 -9.18
C ASN A 543 17.30 25.02 -10.71
N ASP A 544 16.36 24.43 -11.45
CA ASP A 544 16.40 24.32 -12.93
C ASP A 544 16.12 25.65 -13.67
N VAL A 545 16.04 26.78 -12.96
CA VAL A 545 15.71 28.11 -13.50
C VAL A 545 16.99 28.94 -13.66
N ASP A 546 17.06 29.80 -14.69
CA ASP A 546 18.22 30.65 -15.04
C ASP A 546 18.68 31.69 -13.96
N GLU A 547 18.22 31.59 -12.71
CA GLU A 547 18.66 32.43 -11.59
C GLU A 547 19.89 31.76 -10.92
N VAL A 548 21.06 32.42 -11.01
CA VAL A 548 22.31 31.91 -10.39
C VAL A 548 22.20 32.01 -8.87
N GLU A 549 21.96 30.88 -8.21
CA GLU A 549 22.03 30.73 -6.75
C GLU A 549 23.48 30.62 -6.27
N ASP A 550 23.76 31.09 -5.05
CA ASP A 550 25.09 30.96 -4.43
C ASP A 550 25.40 29.48 -4.14
N GLU A 551 26.63 29.05 -4.48
CA GLU A 551 27.07 27.65 -4.35
C GLU A 551 26.92 27.13 -2.90
N GLU A 552 27.23 27.96 -1.89
CA GLU A 552 27.03 27.65 -0.47
C GLU A 552 25.56 27.33 -0.13
N THR A 553 24.59 27.96 -0.80
CA THR A 553 23.16 27.71 -0.57
C THR A 553 22.74 26.36 -1.17
N ILE A 554 23.27 26.00 -2.34
CA ILE A 554 23.03 24.70 -2.97
C ILE A 554 23.68 23.59 -2.14
N GLU A 555 24.94 23.77 -1.69
CA GLU A 555 25.63 22.82 -0.82
C GLU A 555 24.91 22.61 0.51
N HIS A 556 24.47 23.69 1.17
CA HIS A 556 23.72 23.60 2.43
C HIS A 556 22.39 22.85 2.26
N ARG A 557 21.65 23.15 1.18
CA ARG A 557 20.41 22.44 0.82
C ARG A 557 20.65 20.96 0.55
N GLN A 558 21.71 20.62 -0.18
CA GLN A 558 22.08 19.24 -0.52
C GLN A 558 22.53 18.45 0.72
N GLN A 559 23.22 19.10 1.67
CA GLN A 559 23.54 18.54 2.98
C GLN A 559 22.24 18.21 3.75
N LEU A 560 21.33 19.17 3.90
CA LEU A 560 20.08 18.98 4.64
C LEU A 560 19.17 17.90 4.02
N LEU A 561 18.88 17.98 2.72
CA LEU A 561 17.83 17.17 2.08
C LEU A 561 18.29 15.78 1.62
N SER A 562 19.59 15.58 1.37
CA SER A 562 20.15 14.34 0.81
C SER A 562 21.18 13.66 1.72
N ARG A 563 21.64 14.30 2.80
CA ARG A 563 22.45 13.64 3.85
C ARG A 563 21.73 13.60 5.18
N ASP A 564 21.30 14.74 5.72
CA ASP A 564 20.79 14.81 7.08
C ASP A 564 19.39 14.17 7.20
N ASP A 565 18.44 14.53 6.32
CA ASP A 565 17.10 13.91 6.30
C ASP A 565 17.17 12.37 6.10
N PRO A 566 17.92 11.81 5.12
CA PRO A 566 17.99 10.36 4.95
C PRO A 566 18.85 9.65 6.01
N GLN A 567 19.74 10.36 6.71
CA GLN A 567 20.47 9.81 7.85
C GLN A 567 19.54 9.69 9.07
N LEU A 568 18.73 10.70 9.36
CA LEU A 568 17.71 10.66 10.41
C LEU A 568 16.72 9.49 10.23
N LEU A 569 16.26 9.25 9.00
CA LEU A 569 15.41 8.09 8.67
C LEU A 569 16.14 6.75 8.87
N HIS A 570 17.42 6.68 8.52
CA HIS A 570 18.21 5.46 8.68
C HIS A 570 18.53 5.15 10.15
N ASP A 571 18.88 6.16 10.93
CA ASP A 571 19.18 6.02 12.36
C ASP A 571 17.92 5.62 13.15
N ARG A 572 16.76 6.21 12.83
CA ARG A 572 15.47 5.80 13.40
C ARG A 572 15.06 4.40 12.96
N LEU A 573 15.33 3.99 11.72
CA LEU A 573 15.09 2.60 11.27
C LEU A 573 15.94 1.62 12.09
N GLY A 574 17.24 1.92 12.24
CA GLY A 574 18.15 1.11 13.04
C GLY A 574 17.75 1.03 14.52
N GLU A 575 17.18 2.11 15.07
CA GLU A 575 16.63 2.15 16.43
C GLU A 575 15.36 1.30 16.57
N CYS A 576 14.34 1.54 15.75
CA CYS A 576 13.09 0.77 15.80
C CYS A 576 13.32 -0.72 15.52
N LEU A 577 14.23 -1.09 14.61
CA LEU A 577 14.60 -2.50 14.39
C LEU A 577 15.26 -3.10 15.64
N ARG A 578 16.16 -2.35 16.29
CA ARG A 578 16.85 -2.77 17.53
C ARG A 578 15.88 -2.99 18.69
N GLU A 579 14.78 -2.25 18.73
CA GLU A 579 13.67 -2.43 19.69
C GLU A 579 12.81 -3.64 19.31
N ALA A 580 12.26 -3.67 18.08
CA ALA A 580 11.35 -4.72 17.64
C ALA A 580 11.97 -6.14 17.65
N PHE A 581 13.26 -6.28 17.34
CA PHE A 581 13.94 -7.58 17.47
C PHE A 581 14.18 -7.99 18.93
N ALA A 582 14.34 -7.03 19.86
CA ALA A 582 14.44 -7.33 21.29
C ALA A 582 13.07 -7.70 21.89
N GLU A 583 11.99 -7.09 21.41
CA GLU A 583 10.62 -7.47 21.74
C GLU A 583 10.31 -8.89 21.24
N LEU A 584 10.64 -9.20 19.99
CA LEU A 584 10.45 -10.54 19.39
C LEU A 584 11.26 -11.63 20.12
N ASP A 585 12.51 -11.33 20.50
CA ASP A 585 13.35 -12.25 21.28
C ASP A 585 12.73 -12.55 22.66
N ALA A 586 12.25 -11.51 23.34
CA ALA A 586 11.55 -11.65 24.62
C ALA A 586 10.20 -12.35 24.49
N GLU A 587 9.48 -12.18 23.38
CA GLU A 587 8.24 -12.89 23.07
C GLU A 587 8.50 -14.39 22.84
N PHE A 588 9.46 -14.75 21.98
CA PHE A 588 9.87 -16.14 21.78
C PHE A 588 10.36 -16.79 23.08
N GLY A 589 11.09 -16.06 23.94
CA GLY A 589 11.49 -16.55 25.25
C GLY A 589 10.32 -16.82 26.20
N LYS A 590 9.29 -15.97 26.20
CA LYS A 590 8.05 -16.20 26.97
C LYS A 590 7.23 -17.37 26.43
N LEU A 591 7.05 -17.44 25.12
CA LEU A 591 6.32 -18.53 24.47
C LEU A 591 6.99 -19.88 24.74
N TRP A 592 8.33 -19.94 24.64
CA TRP A 592 9.09 -21.14 25.00
C TRP A 592 8.95 -21.53 26.48
N ALA A 593 8.99 -20.54 27.39
CA ALA A 593 8.80 -20.79 28.83
C ALA A 593 7.38 -21.27 29.19
N GLY A 594 6.38 -20.98 28.34
CA GLY A 594 5.01 -21.46 28.47
C GLY A 594 4.76 -22.88 27.91
N VAL A 595 5.73 -23.51 27.25
CA VAL A 595 5.59 -24.88 26.73
C VAL A 595 5.76 -25.88 27.87
N GLU A 596 4.62 -26.34 28.43
CA GLU A 596 4.61 -27.41 29.43
C GLU A 596 4.95 -28.80 28.84
N GLY A 597 5.16 -29.77 29.74
CA GLY A 597 5.83 -31.05 29.48
C GLY A 597 5.45 -31.79 28.19
N GLY A 598 6.45 -32.10 27.37
CA GLY A 598 6.30 -32.93 26.17
C GLY A 598 6.96 -32.35 24.92
N GLY A 599 7.18 -31.03 24.88
CA GLY A 599 7.33 -30.27 23.63
C GLY A 599 8.57 -30.47 22.74
N GLY A 600 8.83 -31.68 22.25
CA GLY A 600 9.90 -31.96 21.28
C GLY A 600 9.59 -31.43 19.88
N GLU A 601 8.36 -31.67 19.37
CA GLU A 601 7.90 -31.14 18.08
C GLU A 601 7.86 -29.60 18.07
N GLN A 602 7.45 -28.99 19.18
CA GLN A 602 7.47 -27.54 19.38
C GLN A 602 8.91 -27.01 19.39
N ALA A 603 9.87 -27.73 19.96
CA ALA A 603 11.29 -27.34 19.89
C ALA A 603 11.83 -27.38 18.45
N VAL A 604 11.46 -28.40 17.67
CA VAL A 604 11.75 -28.49 16.22
C VAL A 604 11.14 -27.30 15.48
N TYR A 605 9.86 -26.99 15.74
CA TYR A 605 9.16 -25.83 15.17
C TYR A 605 9.88 -24.51 15.47
N PHE A 606 10.24 -24.25 16.72
CA PHE A 606 11.01 -23.06 17.13
C PHE A 606 12.36 -22.99 16.41
N ILE A 607 13.11 -24.10 16.30
CA ILE A 607 14.39 -24.13 15.57
C ILE A 607 14.19 -23.77 14.09
N ARG A 608 13.15 -24.30 13.45
CA ARG A 608 12.84 -24.02 12.03
C ARG A 608 12.45 -22.56 11.80
N VAL A 609 11.57 -22.00 12.63
CA VAL A 609 11.18 -20.58 12.55
C VAL A 609 12.36 -19.65 12.85
N LEU A 610 13.12 -19.92 13.92
CA LEU A 610 14.32 -19.14 14.24
C LEU A 610 15.35 -19.22 13.11
N ARG A 611 15.56 -20.37 12.48
CA ARG A 611 16.47 -20.49 11.32
C ARG A 611 15.99 -19.66 10.14
N ASP A 612 14.72 -19.73 9.77
CA ASP A 612 14.17 -18.97 8.65
C ASP A 612 14.24 -17.45 8.90
N VAL A 613 13.91 -16.98 10.11
CA VAL A 613 14.09 -15.57 10.50
C VAL A 613 15.56 -15.17 10.50
N ARG A 614 16.44 -15.99 11.10
CA ARG A 614 17.89 -15.72 11.17
C ARG A 614 18.60 -15.77 9.81
N SER A 615 18.00 -16.41 8.79
CA SER A 615 18.56 -16.49 7.44
C SER A 615 18.64 -15.14 6.72
N ARG A 616 17.85 -14.15 7.15
CA ARG A 616 17.74 -12.81 6.53
C ARG A 616 17.64 -11.71 7.59
N LEU A 617 18.59 -11.66 8.52
CA LEU A 617 18.62 -10.57 9.50
C LEU A 617 19.12 -9.28 8.86
N PRO A 618 18.53 -8.11 9.19
CA PRO A 618 19.13 -6.83 8.85
C PRO A 618 20.44 -6.65 9.63
N ASP A 619 21.33 -5.78 9.13
CA ASP A 619 22.65 -5.54 9.72
C ASP A 619 22.59 -4.66 10.99
N VAL A 620 21.95 -5.19 12.03
CA VAL A 620 21.78 -4.57 13.35
C VAL A 620 22.27 -5.55 14.41
N GLU A 621 23.16 -5.11 15.30
CA GLU A 621 23.80 -6.01 16.29
C GLU A 621 22.82 -6.81 17.15
N LYS A 622 21.74 -6.19 17.63
CA LYS A 622 20.71 -6.91 18.41
C LYS A 622 19.92 -7.91 17.56
N ALA A 623 19.70 -7.67 16.26
CA ALA A 623 19.05 -8.65 15.39
C ALA A 623 19.90 -9.94 15.29
N LYS A 624 21.24 -9.81 15.25
CA LYS A 624 22.18 -10.95 15.23
C LYS A 624 22.07 -11.82 16.51
N ALA A 625 21.62 -11.26 17.63
CA ALA A 625 21.46 -11.97 18.90
C ALA A 625 20.17 -12.81 19.01
N LEU A 626 19.15 -12.55 18.16
CA LEU A 626 17.82 -13.17 18.22
C LEU A 626 17.86 -14.71 18.36
N GLY A 627 17.28 -15.24 19.43
CA GLY A 627 17.11 -16.67 19.70
C GLY A 627 18.39 -17.41 20.11
N LEU A 628 19.56 -16.76 20.16
CA LEU A 628 20.83 -17.44 20.51
C LEU A 628 20.82 -18.02 21.95
N SER A 629 20.08 -17.38 22.85
CA SER A 629 19.84 -17.83 24.23
C SER A 629 18.94 -19.07 24.30
N LEU A 630 18.02 -19.24 23.34
CA LEU A 630 17.02 -20.31 23.32
C LEU A 630 17.57 -21.59 22.66
N ILE A 631 18.43 -21.45 21.64
CA ILE A 631 18.99 -22.58 20.87
C ILE A 631 19.53 -23.73 21.74
N PRO A 632 20.33 -23.51 22.82
CA PRO A 632 20.80 -24.61 23.66
C PRO A 632 19.68 -25.38 24.37
N ALA A 633 18.64 -24.69 24.85
CA ALA A 633 17.50 -25.31 25.52
C ALA A 633 16.60 -26.08 24.52
N LEU A 634 16.43 -25.53 23.31
CA LEU A 634 15.73 -26.18 22.21
C LEU A 634 16.46 -27.46 21.78
N HIS A 635 17.79 -27.40 21.59
CA HIS A 635 18.61 -28.57 21.26
C HIS A 635 18.54 -29.66 22.34
N ASP A 636 18.63 -29.31 23.63
CA ASP A 636 18.49 -30.27 24.74
C ASP A 636 17.08 -30.92 24.74
N ARG A 637 16.02 -30.18 24.41
CA ARG A 637 14.66 -30.74 24.31
C ARG A 637 14.52 -31.72 23.14
N VAL A 638 15.01 -31.36 21.94
CA VAL A 638 14.99 -32.26 20.78
C VAL A 638 15.80 -33.53 21.08
N ALA A 639 17.01 -33.37 21.62
CA ALA A 639 17.89 -34.47 22.01
C ALA A 639 17.22 -35.46 22.97
N ARG A 640 16.56 -34.96 24.03
CA ARG A 640 15.82 -35.80 24.99
C ARG A 640 14.66 -36.54 24.35
N THR A 641 13.93 -35.89 23.44
CA THR A 641 12.75 -36.46 22.82
C THR A 641 13.13 -37.58 21.84
N ALA A 642 14.10 -37.33 20.96
CA ALA A 642 14.62 -38.33 20.02
C ALA A 642 15.30 -39.53 20.73
N ALA A 643 15.92 -39.31 21.89
CA ALA A 643 16.49 -40.39 22.69
C ALA A 643 15.45 -41.19 23.48
N GLN A 644 14.21 -40.70 23.67
CA GLN A 644 13.27 -41.26 24.63
C GLN A 644 12.81 -42.68 24.28
N SER A 645 12.36 -42.90 23.03
CA SER A 645 11.90 -44.21 22.58
C SER A 645 13.06 -45.23 22.46
N PRO A 646 14.19 -44.91 21.78
CA PRO A 646 15.33 -45.83 21.68
C PRO A 646 15.91 -46.24 23.04
N LEU A 647 16.01 -45.32 24.01
CA LEU A 647 16.46 -45.65 25.37
C LEU A 647 15.45 -46.50 26.14
N ALA A 648 14.15 -46.28 25.96
CA ALA A 648 13.11 -47.10 26.57
C ALA A 648 13.18 -48.55 26.06
N GLU A 649 13.21 -48.74 24.74
CA GLU A 649 13.36 -50.05 24.10
C GLU A 649 14.66 -50.74 24.52
N PHE A 650 15.79 -50.03 24.50
CA PHE A 650 17.07 -50.57 24.95
C PHE A 650 17.03 -51.00 26.44
N SER A 651 16.44 -50.18 27.32
CA SER A 651 16.31 -50.51 28.74
C SER A 651 15.41 -51.71 29.03
N GLY A 652 14.35 -51.90 28.24
CA GLY A 652 13.30 -52.89 28.46
C GLY A 652 13.51 -54.22 27.71
N ARG A 653 14.12 -54.19 26.52
CA ARG A 653 14.32 -55.36 25.65
C ARG A 653 15.77 -55.79 25.48
N ALA A 654 16.73 -54.85 25.45
CA ALA A 654 18.13 -55.20 25.22
C ALA A 654 18.84 -55.61 26.52
N LEU A 655 18.76 -54.78 27.56
CA LEU A 655 19.44 -55.03 28.84
C LEU A 655 18.76 -56.07 29.75
N THR A 656 17.59 -56.57 29.36
CA THR A 656 16.88 -57.70 30.00
C THR A 656 17.27 -59.05 29.41
N ARG A 657 17.86 -59.08 28.19
CA ARG A 657 18.35 -60.32 27.57
C ARG A 657 19.57 -60.84 28.31
N ARG A 658 19.52 -62.13 28.66
CA ARG A 658 20.60 -62.88 29.31
C ARG A 658 21.42 -63.73 28.30
N THR A 659 21.13 -63.61 27.00
CA THR A 659 21.80 -64.32 25.91
C THR A 659 22.96 -63.51 25.33
N VAL A 660 24.07 -64.19 25.03
CA VAL A 660 25.30 -63.57 24.50
C VAL A 660 25.36 -63.78 22.99
N ALA A 661 25.84 -62.79 22.24
CA ALA A 661 26.00 -62.89 20.80
C ALA A 661 27.06 -63.96 20.44
N GLY A 662 26.86 -64.67 19.33
CA GLY A 662 27.71 -65.80 18.94
C GLY A 662 29.19 -65.42 18.80
N ARG A 663 30.08 -66.23 19.41
CA ARG A 663 31.54 -66.06 19.35
C ARG A 663 32.11 -66.58 18.04
N ALA A 664 33.27 -66.07 17.65
CA ALA A 664 34.02 -66.56 16.50
C ALA A 664 34.59 -67.97 16.77
N LEU A 665 33.86 -69.01 16.37
CA LEU A 665 34.19 -70.45 16.54
C LEU A 665 35.55 -70.90 15.98
N TRP A 666 36.30 -70.02 15.31
CA TRP A 666 37.47 -70.35 14.49
C TRP A 666 38.74 -69.57 14.85
N GLU A 667 38.66 -68.56 15.74
CA GLU A 667 39.80 -67.74 16.18
C GLU A 667 40.27 -68.15 17.59
N GLY A 668 40.79 -69.38 17.72
CA GLY A 668 41.18 -69.96 19.01
C GLY A 668 42.30 -69.19 19.71
N ALA A 669 41.92 -68.29 20.63
CA ALA A 669 42.83 -67.50 21.43
C ALA A 669 42.24 -67.27 22.84
N ASP A 670 42.73 -68.02 23.83
CA ASP A 670 42.34 -67.82 25.24
C ASP A 670 42.58 -66.36 25.70
N PRO A 671 41.57 -65.67 26.27
CA PRO A 671 40.15 -66.01 26.33
C PRO A 671 39.38 -65.58 25.05
N ASP A 672 38.36 -66.34 24.64
CA ASP A 672 37.54 -66.02 23.47
C ASP A 672 36.76 -64.70 23.64
N LEU A 673 37.09 -63.68 22.85
CA LEU A 673 36.49 -62.34 22.92
C LEU A 673 35.44 -62.11 21.82
N PRO A 674 34.36 -61.36 22.11
CA PRO A 674 33.41 -60.93 21.08
C PRO A 674 34.05 -60.02 20.02
N THR A 675 33.64 -60.24 18.77
CA THR A 675 34.04 -59.46 17.59
C THR A 675 32.90 -58.64 16.99
N SER A 676 31.67 -58.78 17.52
CA SER A 676 30.46 -58.09 17.12
C SER A 676 29.69 -57.56 18.33
N PRO A 677 28.94 -56.45 18.18
CA PRO A 677 28.07 -55.95 19.25
C PRO A 677 26.86 -56.84 19.46
N SER A 678 26.21 -56.70 20.63
CA SER A 678 24.91 -57.30 20.84
C SER A 678 23.85 -56.71 19.87
N PRO A 679 22.83 -57.49 19.49
CA PRO A 679 21.71 -56.98 18.69
C PRO A 679 21.01 -55.77 19.35
N GLY A 680 21.08 -55.65 20.67
CA GLY A 680 20.54 -54.53 21.42
C GLY A 680 21.36 -53.24 21.28
N ALA A 681 22.69 -53.33 21.35
CA ALA A 681 23.56 -52.16 21.16
C ALA A 681 23.53 -51.65 19.71
N LEU A 682 23.45 -52.55 18.74
CA LEU A 682 23.28 -52.19 17.32
C LEU A 682 21.86 -51.64 17.03
N GLY A 683 20.83 -52.26 17.64
CA GLY A 683 19.44 -51.79 17.59
C GLY A 683 19.31 -50.36 18.10
N LEU A 684 19.82 -50.07 19.29
CA LEU A 684 19.84 -48.71 19.86
C LEU A 684 20.41 -47.67 18.89
N LEU A 685 21.52 -47.97 18.20
CA LEU A 685 22.13 -47.05 17.23
C LEU A 685 21.24 -46.85 15.98
N ARG A 686 20.59 -47.91 15.50
CA ARG A 686 19.63 -47.85 14.39
C ARG A 686 18.39 -47.04 14.77
N ASP A 687 17.79 -47.35 15.91
CA ASP A 687 16.53 -46.76 16.38
C ASP A 687 16.72 -45.28 16.73
N LEU A 688 17.89 -44.92 17.25
CA LEU A 688 18.31 -43.55 17.44
C LEU A 688 18.51 -42.80 16.11
N ALA A 689 19.17 -43.42 15.12
CA ALA A 689 19.31 -42.82 13.79
C ALA A 689 17.95 -42.60 13.11
N GLY A 690 17.02 -43.55 13.26
CA GLY A 690 15.63 -43.43 12.82
C GLY A 690 14.90 -42.25 13.48
N SER A 691 14.91 -42.16 14.81
CA SER A 691 14.24 -41.06 15.52
C SER A 691 14.88 -39.68 15.26
N MET A 692 16.18 -39.63 14.98
CA MET A 692 16.84 -38.43 14.47
C MET A 692 16.33 -38.05 13.06
N GLN A 693 16.13 -39.02 12.18
CA GLN A 693 15.60 -38.80 10.83
C GLN A 693 14.12 -38.34 10.86
N GLU A 694 13.28 -38.96 11.69
CA GLU A 694 11.88 -38.56 11.95
C GLU A 694 11.75 -37.10 12.41
N SER A 695 12.70 -36.64 13.25
CA SER A 695 12.76 -35.25 13.71
C SER A 695 13.12 -34.25 12.58
N GLY A 696 13.63 -34.74 11.45
CA GLY A 696 14.13 -33.97 10.32
C GLY A 696 15.64 -33.74 10.38
N THR A 697 16.34 -34.05 9.27
CA THR A 697 17.79 -33.84 9.12
C THR A 697 18.20 -32.37 9.26
N ASP A 698 17.26 -31.45 9.04
CA ASP A 698 17.45 -30.00 9.06
C ASP A 698 17.66 -29.41 10.47
N VAL A 699 17.32 -30.17 11.51
CA VAL A 699 17.42 -29.77 12.93
C VAL A 699 18.80 -30.08 13.51
N TRP A 700 19.50 -31.10 12.99
CA TRP A 700 20.70 -31.67 13.60
C TRP A 700 21.99 -30.93 13.23
N SER A 701 22.19 -29.77 13.88
CA SER A 701 23.49 -29.10 13.90
C SER A 701 24.53 -29.90 14.71
N PRO A 702 25.86 -29.68 14.52
CA PRO A 702 26.89 -30.32 15.35
C PRO A 702 26.71 -30.07 16.86
N ALA A 703 26.15 -28.91 17.24
CA ALA A 703 25.81 -28.59 18.63
C ALA A 703 24.60 -29.40 19.14
N ALA A 704 23.59 -29.65 18.30
CA ALA A 704 22.45 -30.51 18.64
C ALA A 704 22.87 -31.98 18.79
N VAL A 705 23.74 -32.47 17.89
CA VAL A 705 24.32 -33.82 17.98
C VAL A 705 25.22 -33.94 19.22
N ALA A 706 25.99 -32.91 19.58
CA ALA A 706 26.75 -32.90 20.84
C ALA A 706 25.85 -32.94 22.08
N ALA A 707 24.73 -32.21 22.09
CA ALA A 707 23.74 -32.27 23.18
C ALA A 707 23.10 -33.67 23.30
N LEU A 708 22.76 -34.31 22.17
CA LEU A 708 22.29 -35.69 22.13
C LEU A 708 23.33 -36.68 22.67
N LYS A 709 24.57 -36.61 22.18
CA LYS A 709 25.67 -37.48 22.65
C LYS A 709 25.97 -37.27 24.14
N ALA A 710 25.83 -36.05 24.68
CA ALA A 710 25.96 -35.78 26.11
C ALA A 710 24.78 -36.37 26.92
N HIS A 711 23.54 -36.21 26.46
CA HIS A 711 22.35 -36.78 27.12
C HIS A 711 22.41 -38.32 27.17
N LEU A 712 22.81 -38.95 26.06
CA LEU A 712 22.89 -40.40 25.93
C LEU A 712 23.91 -41.02 26.88
N ARG A 713 25.11 -40.43 27.05
CA ARG A 713 26.12 -40.93 28.01
C ARG A 713 25.54 -41.11 29.40
N LYS A 714 24.90 -40.05 29.90
CA LYS A 714 24.31 -40.00 31.23
C LYS A 714 23.20 -41.05 31.39
N ARG A 715 22.27 -41.09 30.43
CA ARG A 715 21.14 -42.03 30.48
C ARG A 715 21.59 -43.48 30.32
N LEU A 716 22.56 -43.76 29.44
CA LEU A 716 23.11 -45.11 29.28
C LEU A 716 23.80 -45.54 30.57
N ARG A 717 24.61 -44.69 31.22
CA ARG A 717 25.19 -44.98 32.54
C ARG A 717 24.12 -45.29 33.59
N GLU A 718 23.08 -44.46 33.70
CA GLU A 718 21.97 -44.66 34.64
C GLU A 718 21.26 -46.01 34.41
N VAL A 719 20.93 -46.33 33.15
CA VAL A 719 20.21 -47.57 32.80
C VAL A 719 21.09 -48.81 32.95
N TRP A 720 22.36 -48.75 32.53
CA TRP A 720 23.29 -49.89 32.59
C TRP A 720 23.74 -50.20 34.02
N THR A 721 23.97 -49.19 34.87
CA THR A 721 24.22 -49.42 36.31
C THR A 721 22.99 -50.00 37.00
N GLY A 722 21.77 -49.62 36.59
CA GLY A 722 20.53 -50.24 37.03
C GLY A 722 20.34 -51.69 36.53
N ALA A 723 20.83 -52.04 35.35
CA ALA A 723 20.88 -53.42 34.85
C ALA A 723 21.92 -54.26 35.59
N LEU A 724 23.12 -53.71 35.81
CA LEU A 724 24.22 -54.35 36.53
C LEU A 724 23.82 -54.74 37.95
N ARG A 725 23.15 -53.84 38.69
CA ARG A 725 22.58 -54.14 40.02
C ARG A 725 21.53 -55.26 39.98
N ARG A 726 20.70 -55.33 38.93
CA ARG A 726 19.72 -56.42 38.74
C ARG A 726 20.40 -57.77 38.46
N THR A 727 21.55 -57.78 37.77
CA THR A 727 22.35 -59.01 37.59
C THR A 727 23.12 -59.46 38.84
N GLU A 728 23.12 -58.66 39.91
CA GLU A 728 23.85 -58.93 41.15
C GLU A 728 22.99 -59.53 42.26
N GLN A 729 21.66 -59.40 42.18
CA GLN A 729 20.73 -59.96 43.17
C GLN A 729 20.41 -61.43 42.86
N PRO A 730 20.71 -62.38 43.77
CA PRO A 730 20.14 -63.72 43.68
C PRO A 730 18.69 -63.70 44.18
N GLU A 731 17.79 -64.36 43.46
CA GLU A 731 16.43 -64.62 43.92
C GLU A 731 16.47 -65.50 45.18
N GLN A 732 15.96 -64.99 46.31
CA GLN A 732 15.72 -65.80 47.50
C GLN A 732 14.34 -66.45 47.38
N GLU A 733 14.30 -67.78 47.20
CA GLU A 733 13.05 -68.54 47.29
C GLU A 733 12.42 -68.43 48.68
N GLY A 734 11.11 -68.23 48.73
CA GLY A 734 10.35 -68.11 49.98
C GLY A 734 9.80 -69.44 50.50
N LYS A 735 10.00 -69.70 51.80
CA LYS A 735 9.19 -70.51 52.73
C LYS A 735 9.79 -70.36 54.13
N SER A 736 9.08 -70.20 55.24
CA SER A 736 7.66 -69.91 55.50
C SER A 736 7.56 -69.62 57.01
N GLY A 737 6.77 -68.64 57.45
CA GLY A 737 6.73 -68.26 58.87
C GLY A 737 5.51 -67.44 59.27
N ASP A 738 4.37 -68.11 59.39
CA ASP A 738 3.19 -67.57 60.08
C ASP A 738 3.44 -67.45 61.60
N LYS A 739 3.26 -66.24 62.16
CA LYS A 739 2.50 -65.97 63.41
C LYS A 739 2.59 -64.52 63.91
N THR A 740 1.47 -63.82 63.73
CA THR A 740 0.68 -63.03 64.71
C THR A 740 1.30 -62.30 65.93
N ASP A 741 0.70 -61.13 66.19
CA ASP A 741 0.49 -60.42 67.48
C ASP A 741 1.51 -59.37 67.99
N ASP A 742 1.25 -58.09 67.62
CA ASP A 742 0.79 -56.94 68.47
C ASP A 742 1.40 -56.71 69.90
N PRO A 743 1.52 -55.46 70.43
CA PRO A 743 0.38 -54.54 70.63
C PRO A 743 0.61 -52.99 70.60
N SER A 744 -0.51 -52.26 70.83
CA SER A 744 -0.72 -50.82 71.19
C SER A 744 -0.80 -49.82 70.01
N SER A 745 -1.98 -49.27 69.65
CA SER A 745 -2.94 -48.37 70.35
C SER A 745 -2.53 -46.87 70.28
N ASP A 746 -3.42 -45.88 70.10
CA ASP A 746 -4.86 -45.78 70.39
C ASP A 746 -5.67 -44.95 69.35
N HIS A 747 -7.00 -45.19 69.34
CA HIS A 747 -8.17 -44.33 69.01
C HIS A 747 -7.98 -43.00 68.24
N ASP A 748 -8.84 -42.67 67.24
CA ASP A 748 -10.23 -42.29 67.51
C ASP A 748 -11.25 -42.53 66.36
N ASP A 749 -12.50 -42.63 66.80
CA ASP A 749 -13.86 -42.70 66.24
C ASP A 749 -14.15 -41.84 64.96
N GLY A 750 -15.16 -42.04 64.10
CA GLY A 750 -16.33 -42.95 63.94
C GLY A 750 -17.12 -42.46 62.68
N GLY A 751 -18.20 -43.03 62.12
CA GLY A 751 -19.03 -44.22 62.36
C GLY A 751 -20.33 -44.14 61.50
N GLY A 752 -20.98 -45.29 61.21
CA GLY A 752 -22.30 -45.38 60.51
C GLY A 752 -22.23 -45.87 59.04
N ALA A 753 -22.62 -47.09 58.65
CA ALA A 753 -23.90 -47.83 58.77
C ALA A 753 -25.00 -47.34 57.78
N GLU A 754 -25.79 -48.17 57.08
CA GLU A 754 -25.88 -49.65 57.00
C GLU A 754 -26.72 -50.09 55.74
N LYS A 755 -26.31 -51.16 55.02
CA LYS A 755 -27.14 -52.27 54.44
C LYS A 755 -28.33 -52.00 53.44
N PRO A 756 -28.99 -53.04 52.85
CA PRO A 756 -28.57 -54.42 52.49
C PRO A 756 -29.04 -54.96 51.10
N ASP A 757 -28.48 -56.12 50.71
CA ASP A 757 -29.03 -57.35 50.04
C ASP A 757 -30.15 -57.40 48.95
N GLY A 758 -29.99 -58.38 48.04
CA GLY A 758 -31.02 -58.96 47.14
C GLY A 758 -30.64 -58.95 45.64
N VAL A 759 -30.20 -59.99 44.92
CA VAL A 759 -30.64 -61.40 44.66
C VAL A 759 -31.60 -61.56 43.45
N GLU A 760 -31.32 -62.57 42.58
CA GLU A 760 -32.16 -63.14 41.48
C GLU A 760 -32.37 -62.31 40.18
N GLU A 761 -32.53 -62.85 38.94
CA GLU A 761 -32.37 -64.21 38.35
C GLU A 761 -32.34 -64.18 36.78
N LYS A 762 -31.90 -65.29 36.12
CA LYS A 762 -32.19 -65.84 34.74
C LYS A 762 -32.02 -64.95 33.47
N ALA A 763 -31.33 -65.38 32.39
CA ALA A 763 -31.54 -66.49 31.40
C ALA A 763 -32.54 -66.12 30.26
N SER A 764 -32.54 -66.66 29.02
CA SER A 764 -31.86 -67.82 28.36
C SER A 764 -31.84 -67.67 26.81
N SER A 765 -31.13 -68.56 26.08
CA SER A 765 -31.36 -69.03 24.66
C SER A 765 -31.45 -67.98 23.52
N GLY A 766 -31.19 -68.20 22.22
CA GLY A 766 -31.10 -69.41 21.40
C GLY A 766 -31.38 -69.08 19.91
N GLU A 767 -31.07 -69.88 18.89
CA GLU A 767 -30.17 -71.04 18.71
C GLU A 767 -29.83 -71.16 17.18
N GLU A 768 -28.66 -71.73 16.82
CA GLU A 768 -28.29 -72.53 15.61
C GLU A 768 -28.58 -72.12 14.13
N GLU A 769 -27.57 -72.20 13.24
CA GLU A 769 -27.35 -73.33 12.29
C GLU A 769 -26.10 -73.15 11.38
N LYS A 770 -25.57 -74.26 10.83
CA LYS A 770 -24.51 -74.40 9.80
C LYS A 770 -24.86 -75.66 8.97
N PRO A 771 -24.57 -75.76 7.65
CA PRO A 771 -23.30 -76.40 7.23
C PRO A 771 -22.79 -76.08 5.79
N ASP A 772 -21.64 -76.69 5.43
CA ASP A 772 -21.13 -77.09 4.10
C ASP A 772 -20.99 -76.08 2.92
N GLY A 773 -19.99 -76.18 2.03
CA GLY A 773 -18.83 -77.10 1.92
C GLY A 773 -18.12 -76.92 0.56
N GLY A 774 -16.84 -77.30 0.43
CA GLY A 774 -16.09 -77.23 -0.85
C GLY A 774 -14.57 -77.11 -0.70
N ASP A 775 -13.82 -78.06 -1.26
CA ASP A 775 -12.46 -78.44 -0.82
C ASP A 775 -11.28 -78.06 -1.76
N ALA A 776 -10.07 -78.04 -1.17
CA ALA A 776 -8.73 -78.25 -1.78
C ALA A 776 -8.18 -77.20 -2.81
N GLN A 777 -6.86 -76.95 -2.94
CA GLN A 777 -5.66 -77.63 -2.40
C GLN A 777 -4.41 -76.72 -2.40
N ALA A 778 -3.50 -76.87 -1.41
CA ALA A 778 -2.02 -76.71 -1.38
C ALA A 778 -1.29 -75.62 -2.22
N GLU A 779 -0.11 -75.07 -1.90
CA GLU A 779 1.02 -75.33 -0.97
C GLU A 779 1.74 -73.95 -0.81
N ASP A 780 2.53 -73.58 0.20
CA ASP A 780 3.08 -74.20 1.43
C ASP A 780 3.44 -73.07 2.45
N ALA A 781 3.79 -73.37 3.70
CA ALA A 781 4.22 -72.38 4.71
C ALA A 781 5.26 -72.93 5.72
N PRO A 782 6.41 -72.26 5.94
CA PRO A 782 7.36 -72.64 6.98
C PRO A 782 6.92 -72.14 8.36
N ALA A 783 7.07 -73.01 9.35
CA ALA A 783 6.62 -72.89 10.74
C ALA A 783 6.92 -71.57 11.45
N THR A 784 5.92 -71.06 12.17
CA THR A 784 6.12 -70.25 13.38
C THR A 784 6.71 -71.12 14.49
N GLU A 785 7.95 -70.82 14.91
CA GLU A 785 8.43 -71.27 16.22
C GLU A 785 7.77 -70.44 17.32
N GLN A 786 7.16 -71.12 18.28
CA GLN A 786 6.58 -70.51 19.47
C GLN A 786 7.71 -70.23 20.47
N ASP A 787 7.91 -68.97 20.84
CA ASP A 787 8.74 -68.63 22.01
C ASP A 787 8.05 -69.17 23.26
N ASP A 788 8.57 -70.29 23.77
CA ASP A 788 8.07 -70.98 24.96
C ASP A 788 8.26 -70.11 26.21
N ALA A 789 7.20 -69.96 27.02
CA ALA A 789 7.21 -69.23 28.28
C ALA A 789 7.89 -70.05 29.39
N GLY A 790 9.18 -70.35 29.18
CA GLY A 790 10.00 -71.21 30.01
C GLY A 790 10.60 -70.51 31.23
N ARG A 791 9.91 -70.67 32.38
CA ARG A 791 10.48 -70.91 33.72
C ARG A 791 11.90 -70.35 33.99
N GLU A 792 12.00 -69.28 34.78
CA GLU A 792 13.27 -68.64 35.14
C GLU A 792 14.25 -69.63 35.80
N ALA A 793 15.37 -69.89 35.12
CA ALA A 793 16.52 -70.57 35.67
C ALA A 793 17.57 -69.52 36.14
N PRO A 794 18.25 -69.74 37.28
CA PRO A 794 19.32 -68.85 37.71
C PRO A 794 20.48 -68.87 36.70
N MET A 795 20.99 -67.69 36.32
CA MET A 795 22.14 -67.60 35.42
C MET A 795 23.34 -68.33 36.00
N SER A 796 24.01 -69.17 35.20
CA SER A 796 25.30 -69.72 35.58
C SER A 796 26.35 -68.61 35.69
N LEU A 797 27.35 -68.81 36.55
CA LEU A 797 28.44 -67.85 36.72
C LEU A 797 29.22 -67.60 35.42
N GLU A 798 29.28 -68.60 34.54
CA GLU A 798 29.88 -68.51 33.20
C GLU A 798 29.04 -67.63 32.27
N SER A 799 27.73 -67.88 32.14
CA SER A 799 26.83 -67.04 31.35
C SER A 799 26.83 -65.58 31.83
N ARG A 800 26.92 -65.36 33.14
CA ARG A 800 27.05 -64.01 33.71
C ARG A 800 28.39 -63.35 33.36
N ARG A 801 29.51 -64.07 33.40
CA ARG A 801 30.82 -63.55 32.95
C ARG A 801 30.78 -63.20 31.47
N ASP A 802 30.26 -64.09 30.64
CA ASP A 802 30.16 -63.91 29.20
C ASP A 802 29.28 -62.71 28.82
N LEU A 803 28.18 -62.49 29.55
CA LEU A 803 27.31 -61.32 29.41
C LEU A 803 28.06 -60.02 29.76
N LEU A 804 28.83 -60.00 30.85
CA LEU A 804 29.63 -58.84 31.24
C LEU A 804 30.77 -58.55 30.23
N VAL A 805 31.40 -59.58 29.67
CA VAL A 805 32.37 -59.42 28.58
C VAL A 805 31.71 -58.80 27.34
N GLN A 806 30.52 -59.27 26.94
CA GLN A 806 29.77 -58.65 25.84
C GLN A 806 29.40 -57.18 26.15
N TRP A 807 28.97 -56.88 27.37
CA TRP A 807 28.68 -55.49 27.77
C TRP A 807 29.92 -54.59 27.71
N THR A 808 31.13 -55.08 28.06
CA THR A 808 32.36 -54.28 27.88
C THR A 808 32.65 -53.97 26.41
N PHE A 809 32.35 -54.89 25.48
CA PHE A 809 32.45 -54.63 24.04
C PHE A 809 31.41 -53.60 23.58
N ASP A 810 30.14 -53.77 23.99
CA ASP A 810 29.04 -52.89 23.60
C ASP A 810 29.27 -51.45 24.12
N ILE A 811 29.74 -51.29 25.37
CA ILE A 811 30.08 -49.99 25.95
C ILE A 811 31.27 -49.36 25.20
N ALA A 812 32.31 -50.14 24.86
CA ALA A 812 33.45 -49.63 24.08
C ALA A 812 33.04 -49.19 22.66
N LEU A 813 32.10 -49.90 22.01
CA LEU A 813 31.54 -49.50 20.72
C LEU A 813 30.74 -48.20 20.84
N LEU A 814 29.87 -48.11 21.84
CA LEU A 814 29.06 -46.91 22.11
C LEU A 814 29.93 -45.69 22.47
N ARG A 815 31.06 -45.90 23.17
CA ARG A 815 32.06 -44.84 23.40
C ARG A 815 32.69 -44.35 22.09
N CYS A 816 32.92 -45.24 21.13
CA CYS A 816 33.40 -44.86 19.80
C CYS A 816 32.38 -44.03 19.01
N SER A 817 31.07 -44.32 19.12
CA SER A 817 30.02 -43.55 18.43
C SER A 817 29.71 -42.20 19.10
N MET A 818 29.76 -42.13 20.44
CA MET A 818 29.52 -40.89 21.18
C MET A 818 30.74 -39.95 21.25
N GLY A 819 31.95 -40.45 21.02
CA GLY A 819 33.19 -39.66 20.98
C GLY A 819 33.72 -39.23 22.35
N ALA A 820 34.69 -38.31 22.38
CA ALA A 820 35.15 -37.68 23.63
C ALA A 820 34.09 -36.72 24.19
N PRO A 821 34.01 -36.48 25.52
CA PRO A 821 33.04 -35.55 26.09
C PRO A 821 33.27 -34.11 25.59
N PRO A 822 32.21 -33.28 25.49
CA PRO A 822 32.31 -31.92 24.94
C PRO A 822 33.12 -30.97 25.83
N ASP A 823 33.27 -31.28 27.12
CA ASP A 823 34.14 -30.57 28.05
C ASP A 823 35.31 -31.50 28.47
N PRO A 824 36.58 -31.17 28.15
CA PRO A 824 37.74 -32.00 28.48
C PRO A 824 38.04 -32.05 29.99
N SER A 825 37.38 -31.24 30.82
CA SER A 825 37.45 -31.31 32.28
C SER A 825 36.40 -32.26 32.89
N SER A 826 35.37 -32.65 32.13
CA SER A 826 34.36 -33.61 32.59
C SER A 826 34.89 -35.04 32.49
N GLN A 827 34.69 -35.83 33.55
CA GLN A 827 35.08 -37.25 33.56
C GLN A 827 34.17 -38.01 32.59
N ASP A 828 34.74 -38.86 31.71
CA ASP A 828 33.92 -39.61 30.75
C ASP A 828 33.09 -40.68 31.48
N GLU A 829 31.79 -40.40 31.59
CA GLU A 829 30.81 -41.22 32.29
C GLU A 829 30.73 -42.65 31.75
N LEU A 830 31.05 -42.85 30.46
CA LEU A 830 31.08 -44.17 29.82
C LEU A 830 32.41 -44.90 30.03
N GLU A 831 33.53 -44.19 30.17
CA GLU A 831 34.80 -44.80 30.53
C GLU A 831 34.76 -45.34 31.97
N GLN A 832 34.10 -44.61 32.88
CA GLN A 832 33.81 -45.09 34.24
C GLN A 832 32.89 -46.32 34.23
N LEU A 833 31.85 -46.33 33.38
CA LEU A 833 30.97 -47.48 33.23
C LEU A 833 31.70 -48.70 32.64
N GLU A 834 32.55 -48.49 31.64
CA GLU A 834 33.40 -49.53 31.04
C GLU A 834 34.31 -50.16 32.12
N GLU A 835 34.94 -49.34 32.96
CA GLU A 835 35.73 -49.81 34.11
C GLU A 835 34.89 -50.61 35.12
N ASP A 836 33.75 -50.06 35.55
CA ASP A 836 32.86 -50.69 36.53
C ASP A 836 32.35 -52.06 36.08
N VAL A 837 32.09 -52.24 34.78
CA VAL A 837 31.65 -53.52 34.18
C VAL A 837 32.85 -54.44 33.93
N TYR A 838 33.99 -53.91 33.48
CA TYR A 838 35.21 -54.67 33.25
C TYR A 838 35.72 -55.34 34.53
N GLN A 839 35.81 -54.59 35.64
CA GLN A 839 36.23 -55.12 36.94
C GLN A 839 35.34 -56.27 37.45
N ARG A 840 34.07 -56.31 37.04
CA ARG A 840 33.10 -57.36 37.42
C ARG A 840 33.09 -58.54 36.45
N SER A 841 33.64 -58.39 35.24
CA SER A 841 33.71 -59.45 34.22
C SER A 841 34.65 -60.60 34.59
N GLY A 842 35.67 -60.35 35.43
CA GLY A 842 36.69 -61.33 35.80
C GLY A 842 37.78 -61.56 34.74
N LEU A 843 37.91 -60.69 33.73
CA LEU A 843 39.02 -60.71 32.78
C LEU A 843 40.33 -60.21 33.45
N GLU A 844 41.26 -61.12 33.72
CA GLU A 844 42.50 -60.80 34.46
C GLU A 844 43.58 -60.07 33.61
N SER A 845 43.43 -59.98 32.28
CA SER A 845 44.47 -59.40 31.40
C SER A 845 44.07 -58.06 30.75
N GLY A 846 44.85 -57.00 31.01
CA GLY A 846 44.70 -55.72 30.32
C GLY A 846 44.90 -55.81 28.80
N ALA A 847 45.57 -56.86 28.32
CA ALA A 847 45.70 -57.18 26.89
C ALA A 847 44.34 -57.56 26.27
N ALA A 848 43.47 -58.29 26.98
CA ALA A 848 42.12 -58.61 26.51
C ALA A 848 41.28 -57.34 26.34
N ARG A 849 41.33 -56.40 27.30
CA ARG A 849 40.66 -55.10 27.19
C ARG A 849 41.14 -54.28 25.99
N GLN A 850 42.45 -54.24 25.74
CA GLN A 850 43.00 -53.55 24.56
C GLN A 850 42.57 -54.22 23.24
N ARG A 851 42.39 -55.55 23.22
CA ARG A 851 41.85 -56.28 22.05
C ARG A 851 40.37 -55.94 21.84
N LEU A 852 39.55 -55.95 22.89
CA LEU A 852 38.13 -55.53 22.85
C LEU A 852 37.95 -54.08 22.36
N ALA A 853 38.71 -53.14 22.91
CA ALA A 853 38.65 -51.74 22.48
C ALA A 853 39.06 -51.56 21.01
N ARG A 854 40.05 -52.33 20.54
CA ARG A 854 40.48 -52.31 19.13
C ARG A 854 39.44 -52.94 18.20
N SER A 855 38.85 -54.08 18.55
CA SER A 855 37.82 -54.73 17.74
C SER A 855 36.55 -53.88 17.67
N ALA A 856 36.13 -53.25 18.78
CA ALA A 856 35.04 -52.28 18.79
C ALA A 856 35.34 -51.05 17.91
N GLN A 857 36.57 -50.51 17.96
CA GLN A 857 36.97 -49.38 17.12
C GLN A 857 37.03 -49.75 15.62
N GLU A 858 37.51 -50.95 15.28
CA GLU A 858 37.50 -51.44 13.91
C GLU A 858 36.09 -51.73 13.40
N TYR A 859 35.20 -52.24 14.25
CA TYR A 859 33.80 -52.43 13.92
C TYR A 859 33.11 -51.09 13.64
N TRP A 860 33.28 -50.08 14.51
CA TRP A 860 32.75 -48.73 14.28
C TRP A 860 33.26 -48.11 12.98
N LYS A 861 34.57 -48.23 12.68
CA LYS A 861 35.14 -47.74 11.41
C LYS A 861 34.55 -48.39 10.15
N ARG A 862 33.95 -49.58 10.27
CA ARG A 862 33.28 -50.29 9.16
C ARG A 862 31.78 -49.95 9.08
N THR A 863 31.15 -49.55 10.19
CA THR A 863 29.69 -49.39 10.29
C THR A 863 29.20 -47.96 10.53
N ASN A 864 30.06 -47.00 10.88
CA ASN A 864 29.64 -45.64 11.25
C ASN A 864 28.80 -44.93 10.17
N LEU A 865 29.13 -45.11 8.89
CA LEU A 865 28.37 -44.54 7.77
C LEU A 865 26.89 -44.96 7.74
N LEU A 866 26.53 -46.11 8.32
CA LEU A 866 25.14 -46.58 8.41
C LEU A 866 24.28 -45.72 9.36
N PHE A 867 24.91 -44.94 10.25
CA PHE A 867 24.23 -44.13 11.27
C PHE A 867 24.24 -42.63 10.96
N GLY A 868 24.72 -42.23 9.77
CA GLY A 868 24.56 -40.88 9.21
C GLY A 868 24.97 -39.74 10.17
N LEU A 869 23.96 -39.04 10.72
CA LEU A 869 24.13 -37.89 11.62
C LEU A 869 24.84 -38.22 12.96
N LEU A 870 24.95 -39.50 13.31
CA LEU A 870 25.67 -39.99 14.50
C LEU A 870 27.16 -40.25 14.27
N ALA A 871 27.62 -40.32 13.02
CA ALA A 871 28.95 -40.82 12.63
C ALA A 871 30.15 -39.99 13.13
#